data_AF-A0A8J3BW35-F1
#
_entry.id   AF-A0A8J3BW35-F1
#
_cell.length_a   1.000
_cell.length_b   1.000
_cell.length_c   1.000
_cell.angle_alpha   90.00
_cell.angle_beta   90.00
_cell.angle_gamma   90.00
#
_symmetry.space_group_name_H-M   'P 1'
#
loop_
_entity.id
_entity.type
_entity.pdbx_description
1 polymer ?
#
loop_
_entity_poly.entity_id
_entity_poly.type
_entity_poly.pdbx_seq_one_letter_code
_entity_poly.pdbx_strand_id
1 'polypeptide(L)'
;MGLSSDYPQVPDWTEKPEGYQTGSVVKHKGNIFRAAFWASEPGVGDANSNGWRFFDELYDRTPHQRTEQAKIIAYIPTWRKQEGFNYAKGEMFQYITHGLISFLTFSETRLGEFDGASVDEVLSVLPDVVRTGRAHGTKIMIAIGGANDYGFLNLMTAAGNNPGLPQLDQAVAAIAAFVDVHRLDGVDLDLECWWGKPGDADQGGRAKADGPHPAGRALVQFAKKLKEAMPGKLVSAATFGTSWYGNNYDAALADHVDWLSIMTYDLTGSWDKSPVGPHTALHSIRPESTSSIRKSDVYLESYADEQQGPWPGGGPENNPILSVEDTLWYWTNPMFVNWQGEGQNFPRHKVAAGVPIYGYDFAHGKEPDDVTGLVPSGYKAVRYKDILADFPDANTARDAHIAVPGSTPRPALAEPLPPGNYPYANNIYFETPDTAVAKLNFLKDVGAQGVIIWELSNDVWDDNKSIIKALYRASGNPIIPPALPSEDPLEERPGQYLWDSTGFLGGSDSDYQFKDDGFVLDGVRQYSARLWNVPDGEDWVSAAKRAPAVIKRQYFNRPTRIVDKGAMGLWGEFDVFEDPDVPDWNWGHMTTADVTPVGYTRYSARLWGLPTFGGDWVGSSEKTPALVAGQYFDKPSAHDDQGIGGFWGFFDVKNGGDDVPVRVGHAIGDNGCFYCTMSTVSPPGGNVTWQHLMSTMTVEPGTPYLYAALTRDSDSTDFPDGVVMTIRDPKGNYYDRDVREDNLTVVMHGSSVRCLVVKDPQPGEYTMLMSAPSGARYHCECNAVPSADYYDTMVKTREKLARTGLEPRGLLEATAFLGLATVATVMGVVTLTLPVAGLIGLVAGGVALVDFSGTPHSNAQSMADISRILNKVTGDVKAAKDPSAALAVIGHYIWLLGKNISLKEVIVILKQPQNLFRWLGVHAMVYKEVEHMTDPEEQNAVRHVYWQCVLKKRLGEKFAKDMGTAHEEALPGTDADNRADEKNNRIGLELADRVDSEADCLTETKRMWAAGELAIRPDYESDPT
;
A
#
# COMPACT_ATOMS: atom_id res chain seq x y z
N MET A 1 -4.17 33.45 22.33
CA MET A 1 -4.88 34.67 21.86
C MET A 1 -4.94 35.65 23.00
N GLY A 2 -4.37 36.84 22.81
CA GLY A 2 -4.64 37.97 23.70
C GLY A 2 -5.98 38.62 23.33
N LEU A 3 -6.87 38.75 24.31
CA LEU A 3 -8.09 39.55 24.19
C LEU A 3 -7.89 40.88 24.92
N SER A 4 -8.55 41.94 24.48
CA SER A 4 -8.50 43.25 25.15
C SER A 4 -8.87 43.17 26.64
N SER A 5 -9.72 42.19 27.02
CA SER A 5 -10.08 41.88 28.40
C SER A 5 -8.94 41.33 29.26
N ASP A 6 -7.92 40.73 28.64
CA ASP A 6 -6.75 40.17 29.33
C ASP A 6 -5.79 41.28 29.80
N TYR A 7 -5.95 42.49 29.24
CA TYR A 7 -5.12 43.67 29.51
C TYR A 7 -5.92 44.85 30.09
N PRO A 8 -6.64 44.67 31.22
CA PRO A 8 -7.53 45.72 31.74
C PRO A 8 -6.77 46.94 32.28
N GLN A 9 -5.50 46.77 32.66
CA GLN A 9 -4.65 47.81 33.24
C GLN A 9 -3.74 48.50 32.21
N VAL A 10 -3.73 48.03 30.95
CA VAL A 10 -2.89 48.62 29.91
C VAL A 10 -3.66 49.79 29.24
N PRO A 11 -3.15 51.03 29.32
CA PRO A 11 -3.81 52.20 28.73
C PRO A 11 -3.63 52.26 27.21
N ASP A 12 -4.50 53.00 26.53
CA ASP A 12 -4.29 53.36 25.12
C ASP A 12 -3.09 54.30 24.97
N TRP A 13 -2.33 54.14 23.87
CA TRP A 13 -1.22 55.03 23.55
C TRP A 13 -1.74 56.42 23.24
N THR A 14 -1.11 57.41 23.86
CA THR A 14 -1.25 58.82 23.53
C THR A 14 0.11 59.41 23.21
N GLU A 15 0.17 60.39 22.31
CA GLU A 15 1.39 61.16 22.06
C GLU A 15 1.84 61.87 23.35
N LYS A 16 3.12 61.72 23.71
CA LYS A 16 3.75 62.38 24.87
C LYS A 16 5.04 63.04 24.40
N PRO A 17 5.15 64.38 24.43
CA PRO A 17 6.35 65.10 24.02
C PRO A 17 7.59 64.71 24.83
N GLU A 18 7.40 64.35 26.10
CA GLU A 18 8.43 63.74 26.90
C GLU A 18 8.81 62.37 26.30
N GLY A 19 7.87 61.43 26.14
CA GLY A 19 8.11 60.06 25.72
C GLY A 19 7.70 59.05 26.79
N TYR A 20 7.90 57.77 26.55
CA TYR A 20 7.56 56.69 27.50
C TYR A 20 8.83 56.11 28.14
N GLN A 21 8.79 55.87 29.45
CA GLN A 21 9.90 55.21 30.18
C GLN A 21 10.01 53.73 29.80
N THR A 22 11.22 53.17 29.90
CA THR A 22 11.46 51.72 29.83
C THR A 22 10.45 50.96 30.71
N GLY A 23 9.87 49.90 30.16
CA GLY A 23 8.88 49.06 30.82
C GLY A 23 7.43 49.56 30.67
N SER A 24 7.20 50.78 30.18
CA SER A 24 5.84 51.28 29.91
C SER A 24 5.12 50.38 28.89
N VAL A 25 3.82 50.14 29.10
CA VAL A 25 2.99 49.30 28.23
C VAL A 25 1.79 50.09 27.74
N VAL A 26 1.47 49.98 26.46
CA VAL A 26 0.34 50.66 25.84
C VAL A 26 -0.40 49.78 24.84
N LYS A 27 -1.70 50.06 24.65
CA LYS A 27 -2.51 49.57 23.54
C LYS A 27 -2.36 50.53 22.36
N HIS A 28 -1.97 50.03 21.19
CA HIS A 28 -1.90 50.84 19.97
C HIS A 28 -2.34 50.02 18.76
N LYS A 29 -3.34 50.53 18.02
CA LYS A 29 -3.86 49.92 16.78
C LYS A 29 -4.14 48.41 16.89
N GLY A 30 -4.78 47.97 17.97
CA GLY A 30 -5.12 46.56 18.19
C GLY A 30 -3.95 45.69 18.66
N ASN A 31 -2.84 46.27 19.13
CA ASN A 31 -1.68 45.53 19.63
C ASN A 31 -1.24 46.07 20.99
N ILE A 32 -0.51 45.25 21.74
CA ILE A 32 0.17 45.61 22.98
C ILE A 32 1.65 45.84 22.67
N PHE A 33 2.18 46.96 23.12
CA PHE A 33 3.59 47.29 23.02
C PHE A 33 4.19 47.56 24.38
N ARG A 34 5.45 47.14 24.57
CA ARG A 34 6.26 47.45 25.74
C ARG A 34 7.48 48.27 25.33
N ALA A 35 7.72 49.38 26.00
CA ALA A 35 8.90 50.20 25.76
C ALA A 35 10.16 49.49 26.31
N ALA A 36 11.12 49.15 25.45
CA ALA A 36 12.45 48.68 25.80
C ALA A 36 13.36 49.82 26.30
N PHE A 37 13.21 51.03 25.76
CA PHE A 37 13.87 52.25 26.21
C PHE A 37 12.99 53.48 25.94
N TRP A 38 13.50 54.69 26.15
CA TRP A 38 12.74 55.93 25.93
C TRP A 38 12.24 56.05 24.50
N ALA A 39 10.92 56.12 24.32
CA ALA A 39 10.27 55.90 23.03
C ALA A 39 9.10 56.87 22.75
N SER A 40 8.86 57.20 21.48
CA SER A 40 7.82 58.15 21.04
C SER A 40 6.52 57.45 20.58
N GLU A 41 6.48 56.87 19.38
CA GLU A 41 5.29 56.23 18.78
C GLU A 41 5.51 54.72 18.49
N PRO A 42 4.68 53.80 19.02
CA PRO A 42 4.76 52.38 18.72
C PRO A 42 4.59 52.06 17.23
N GLY A 43 5.42 51.15 16.72
CA GLY A 43 5.30 50.63 15.35
C GLY A 43 5.85 51.53 14.23
N VAL A 44 6.62 52.57 14.56
CA VAL A 44 7.25 53.47 13.56
C VAL A 44 8.79 53.40 13.65
N GLY A 45 9.49 52.98 12.60
CA GLY A 45 10.95 52.91 12.56
C GLY A 45 11.56 51.65 13.19
N ASP A 46 12.90 51.56 13.19
CA ASP A 46 13.63 50.36 13.61
C ASP A 46 13.52 50.09 15.13
N ALA A 47 13.38 48.81 15.51
CA ALA A 47 13.25 48.38 16.92
C ALA A 47 14.33 48.95 17.82
N ASN A 48 15.57 48.95 17.37
CA ASN A 48 16.73 49.35 18.16
C ASN A 48 16.86 50.88 18.23
N SER A 49 16.04 51.63 17.47
CA SER A 49 16.01 53.10 17.46
C SER A 49 14.73 53.71 18.05
N ASN A 50 13.56 53.08 17.87
CA ASN A 50 12.27 53.59 18.35
C ASN A 50 11.86 53.03 19.73
N GLY A 51 12.56 52.01 20.23
CA GLY A 51 12.43 51.58 21.64
C GLY A 51 11.12 50.88 22.00
N TRP A 52 10.18 50.65 21.09
CA TRP A 52 9.02 49.80 21.33
C TRP A 52 9.28 48.35 20.91
N ARG A 53 8.77 47.40 21.69
CA ARG A 53 8.73 45.96 21.37
C ARG A 53 7.30 45.50 21.29
N PHE A 54 6.99 44.77 20.22
CA PHE A 54 5.71 44.07 20.12
C PHE A 54 5.59 43.10 21.29
N PHE A 55 4.42 43.06 21.93
CA PHE A 55 4.17 42.18 23.06
C PHE A 55 3.08 41.15 22.74
N ASP A 56 1.93 41.59 22.22
CA ASP A 56 0.84 40.72 21.78
C ASP A 56 -0.11 41.43 20.80
N GLU A 57 -0.88 40.66 20.03
CA GLU A 57 -1.96 41.15 19.17
C GLU A 57 -3.30 40.98 19.91
N LEU A 58 -4.13 42.02 19.92
CA LEU A 58 -5.49 41.97 20.47
C LEU A 58 -6.44 41.48 19.40
N TYR A 59 -6.65 40.17 19.39
CA TYR A 59 -7.42 39.50 18.35
C TYR A 59 -8.88 40.00 18.24
N ASP A 60 -9.51 40.38 19.36
CA ASP A 60 -10.86 40.97 19.36
C ASP A 60 -10.93 42.37 18.73
N ARG A 61 -9.78 43.00 18.46
CA ARG A 61 -9.66 44.35 17.91
C ARG A 61 -9.00 44.37 16.53
N THR A 62 -8.31 43.30 16.15
CA THR A 62 -7.67 43.17 14.84
C THR A 62 -8.62 42.48 13.86
N PRO A 63 -9.03 43.12 12.75
CA PRO A 63 -9.90 42.49 11.76
C PRO A 63 -9.28 41.22 11.19
N HIS A 64 -10.05 40.14 11.16
CA HIS A 64 -9.66 38.86 10.59
C HIS A 64 -10.91 38.18 10.01
N GLN A 65 -10.68 37.28 9.06
CA GLN A 65 -11.70 36.36 8.60
C GLN A 65 -11.32 34.98 9.09
N ARG A 66 -12.23 34.36 9.86
CA ARG A 66 -12.05 33.01 10.36
C ARG A 66 -11.95 32.01 9.20
N THR A 67 -11.06 31.03 9.34
CA THR A 67 -10.97 29.90 8.42
C THR A 67 -11.98 28.84 8.84
N GLU A 68 -13.02 28.63 8.03
CA GLU A 68 -14.04 27.61 8.29
C GLU A 68 -13.51 26.19 8.04
N GLN A 69 -12.81 26.00 6.91
CA GLN A 69 -12.21 24.74 6.49
C GLN A 69 -10.69 24.88 6.41
N ALA A 70 -10.00 24.30 7.39
CA ALA A 70 -8.55 24.34 7.48
C ALA A 70 -7.90 23.24 6.62
N LYS A 71 -6.78 23.55 5.97
CA LYS A 71 -5.93 22.54 5.34
C LYS A 71 -5.23 21.70 6.42
N ILE A 72 -5.26 20.38 6.25
CA ILE A 72 -4.43 19.44 7.00
C ILE A 72 -3.37 18.92 6.01
N ILE A 73 -2.13 19.38 6.16
CA ILE A 73 -1.01 19.09 5.25
C ILE A 73 -0.04 18.18 6.00
N ALA A 74 0.46 17.11 5.39
CA ALA A 74 1.38 16.20 6.07
C ALA A 74 2.54 15.75 5.17
N TYR A 75 3.76 15.77 5.73
CA TYR A 75 4.93 15.17 5.10
C TYR A 75 4.89 13.64 5.18
N ILE A 76 5.13 13.00 4.05
CA ILE A 76 5.15 11.55 3.85
C ILE A 76 6.61 11.14 3.61
N PRO A 77 7.28 10.54 4.60
CA PRO A 77 8.70 10.21 4.49
C PRO A 77 8.94 9.06 3.53
N THR A 78 9.99 9.12 2.71
CA THR A 78 10.38 8.01 1.81
C THR A 78 11.15 6.91 2.54
N TRP A 79 11.83 7.24 3.63
CA TRP A 79 12.81 6.36 4.31
C TRP A 79 12.21 5.31 5.25
N ARG A 80 10.88 5.27 5.46
CA ARG A 80 10.25 4.36 6.43
C ARG A 80 9.90 2.97 5.86
N LYS A 81 10.28 2.69 4.61
CA LYS A 81 9.95 1.42 3.93
C LYS A 81 10.57 0.21 4.63
N GLN A 82 11.81 0.35 5.12
CA GLN A 82 12.51 -0.72 5.84
C GLN A 82 11.90 -1.03 7.21
N GLU A 83 11.19 -0.06 7.81
CA GLU A 83 10.45 -0.23 9.05
C GLU A 83 9.06 -0.88 8.84
N GLY A 84 8.74 -1.28 7.60
CA GLY A 84 7.44 -1.87 7.26
C GLY A 84 6.29 -0.84 7.18
N PHE A 85 6.60 0.44 7.02
CA PHE A 85 5.57 1.47 6.88
C PHE A 85 4.75 1.27 5.60
N ASN A 86 3.42 1.18 5.73
CA ASN A 86 2.50 0.91 4.63
C ASN A 86 2.03 2.20 3.95
N TYR A 87 2.67 2.57 2.84
CA TYR A 87 2.32 3.73 2.02
C TYR A 87 0.96 3.61 1.30
N ALA A 88 0.37 2.42 1.23
CA ALA A 88 -0.95 2.17 0.65
C ALA A 88 -2.07 2.18 1.70
N LYS A 89 -1.79 2.57 2.95
CA LYS A 89 -2.80 2.61 4.02
C LYS A 89 -3.82 3.73 3.77
N GLY A 90 -4.97 3.41 3.17
CA GLY A 90 -6.02 4.38 2.83
C GLY A 90 -6.48 5.29 3.98
N GLU A 91 -6.60 4.73 5.18
CA GLU A 91 -6.98 5.47 6.39
C GLU A 91 -6.09 6.71 6.62
N MET A 92 -4.80 6.69 6.26
CA MET A 92 -3.93 7.85 6.48
C MET A 92 -4.25 9.04 5.58
N PHE A 93 -4.73 8.77 4.37
CA PHE A 93 -5.08 9.80 3.39
C PHE A 93 -6.46 10.40 3.65
N GLN A 94 -7.38 9.61 4.21
CA GLN A 94 -8.73 10.06 4.58
C GLN A 94 -8.71 11.27 5.54
N TYR A 95 -7.69 11.37 6.39
CA TYR A 95 -7.59 12.41 7.42
C TYR A 95 -6.57 13.51 7.10
N ILE A 96 -6.18 13.65 5.83
CA ILE A 96 -5.35 14.77 5.36
C ILE A 96 -5.94 15.38 4.08
N THR A 97 -5.72 16.68 3.89
CA THR A 97 -6.11 17.39 2.67
C THR A 97 -5.00 17.38 1.62
N HIS A 98 -3.74 17.42 2.06
CA HIS A 98 -2.55 17.43 1.20
C HIS A 98 -1.47 16.53 1.79
N GLY A 99 -0.83 15.71 0.95
CA GLY A 99 0.33 14.89 1.28
C GLY A 99 1.56 15.35 0.51
N LEU A 100 2.69 15.54 1.20
CA LEU A 100 3.95 16.02 0.63
C LEU A 100 4.99 14.88 0.66
N ILE A 101 5.33 14.29 -0.49
CA ILE A 101 6.33 13.20 -0.56
C ILE A 101 7.72 13.79 -0.24
N SER A 102 8.38 13.29 0.79
CA SER A 102 9.62 13.86 1.36
C SER A 102 10.76 12.84 1.22
N PHE A 103 11.86 13.12 0.50
CA PHE A 103 12.12 14.30 -0.32
C PHE A 103 12.82 13.95 -1.63
N LEU A 104 12.60 14.80 -2.62
CA LEU A 104 13.45 14.88 -3.81
C LEU A 104 14.51 15.96 -3.56
N THR A 105 15.79 15.61 -3.61
CA THR A 105 16.89 16.54 -3.27
C THR A 105 17.75 16.88 -4.48
N PHE A 106 18.54 17.96 -4.38
CA PHE A 106 19.53 18.33 -5.39
C PHE A 106 20.91 17.74 -5.09
N SER A 107 21.64 17.39 -6.15
CA SER A 107 22.99 16.86 -5.99
C SER A 107 23.97 17.99 -5.63
N GLU A 108 24.83 17.73 -4.64
CA GLU A 108 25.86 18.70 -4.22
C GLU A 108 27.02 18.84 -5.21
N THR A 109 27.19 17.88 -6.12
CA THR A 109 28.32 17.85 -7.07
C THR A 109 27.94 18.32 -8.47
N ARG A 110 26.68 18.19 -8.85
CA ARG A 110 26.10 18.63 -10.12
C ARG A 110 24.97 19.61 -9.83
N LEU A 111 25.29 20.91 -9.89
CA LEU A 111 24.39 22.00 -9.55
C LEU A 111 23.14 21.99 -10.44
N GLY A 112 21.96 21.97 -9.84
CA GLY A 112 20.67 21.99 -10.55
C GLY A 112 20.15 20.62 -11.00
N GLU A 113 20.93 19.56 -10.84
CA GLU A 113 20.48 18.18 -11.09
C GLU A 113 20.00 17.53 -9.79
N PHE A 114 18.99 16.67 -9.89
CA PHE A 114 18.53 15.89 -8.73
C PHE A 114 19.60 14.90 -8.25
N ASP A 115 19.62 14.65 -6.95
CA ASP A 115 20.37 13.54 -6.38
C ASP A 115 19.71 12.21 -6.74
N GLY A 116 20.50 11.29 -7.30
CA GLY A 116 19.96 10.02 -7.83
C GLY A 116 19.37 9.12 -6.74
N ALA A 117 19.94 9.11 -5.54
CA ALA A 117 19.42 8.30 -4.45
C ALA A 117 18.04 8.82 -3.98
N SER A 118 17.89 10.14 -3.87
CA SER A 118 16.59 10.73 -3.55
C SER A 118 15.51 10.42 -4.59
N VAL A 119 15.86 10.42 -5.88
CA VAL A 119 14.94 10.03 -6.97
C VAL A 119 14.49 8.59 -6.78
N ASP A 120 15.42 7.66 -6.54
CA ASP A 120 15.10 6.24 -6.37
C ASP A 120 14.21 6.01 -5.14
N GLU A 121 14.49 6.68 -4.01
CA GLU A 121 13.69 6.60 -2.79
C GLU A 121 12.26 7.11 -3.01
N VAL A 122 12.10 8.28 -3.64
CA VAL A 122 10.80 8.85 -3.99
C VAL A 122 10.03 7.92 -4.92
N LEU A 123 10.64 7.46 -6.01
CA LEU A 123 9.99 6.55 -6.97
C LEU A 123 9.58 5.22 -6.33
N SER A 124 10.25 4.80 -5.26
CA SER A 124 9.95 3.55 -4.56
C SER A 124 8.64 3.58 -3.74
N VAL A 125 8.11 4.77 -3.44
CA VAL A 125 6.86 4.97 -2.66
C VAL A 125 5.78 5.70 -3.47
N LEU A 126 6.18 6.45 -4.49
CA LEU A 126 5.33 7.33 -5.28
C LEU A 126 4.07 6.64 -5.85
N PRO A 127 4.11 5.42 -6.43
CA PRO A 127 2.92 4.76 -6.95
C PRO A 127 1.84 4.52 -5.89
N ASP A 128 2.24 4.05 -4.71
CA ASP A 128 1.31 3.76 -3.61
C ASP A 128 0.71 5.05 -3.05
N VAL A 129 1.55 6.06 -2.82
CA VAL A 129 1.13 7.36 -2.27
C VAL A 129 0.18 8.09 -3.22
N VAL A 130 0.53 8.20 -4.50
CA VAL A 130 -0.29 8.91 -5.49
C VAL A 130 -1.62 8.19 -5.72
N ARG A 131 -1.59 6.85 -5.87
CA ARG A 131 -2.82 6.05 -6.07
C ARG A 131 -3.76 6.18 -4.89
N THR A 132 -3.24 5.97 -3.68
CA THR A 132 -4.07 5.92 -2.46
C THR A 132 -4.54 7.32 -2.06
N GLY A 133 -3.67 8.33 -2.12
CA GLY A 133 -4.03 9.71 -1.85
C GLY A 133 -5.17 10.20 -2.75
N ARG A 134 -5.07 9.95 -4.06
CA ARG A 134 -6.13 10.31 -5.01
C ARG A 134 -7.44 9.59 -4.77
N ALA A 135 -7.40 8.32 -4.40
CA ALA A 135 -8.61 7.55 -4.07
C ALA A 135 -9.38 8.15 -2.87
N HIS A 136 -8.69 8.88 -1.99
CA HIS A 136 -9.28 9.58 -0.84
C HIS A 136 -9.46 11.09 -1.06
N GLY A 137 -9.26 11.60 -2.28
CA GLY A 137 -9.39 13.02 -2.60
C GLY A 137 -8.28 13.91 -2.03
N THR A 138 -7.21 13.32 -1.49
CA THR A 138 -6.02 14.03 -1.00
C THR A 138 -5.19 14.54 -2.17
N LYS A 139 -4.74 15.79 -2.08
CA LYS A 139 -3.80 16.39 -3.03
C LYS A 139 -2.38 15.91 -2.75
N ILE A 140 -1.68 15.36 -3.74
CA ILE A 140 -0.34 14.79 -3.55
C ILE A 140 0.71 15.64 -4.27
N MET A 141 1.70 16.11 -3.53
CA MET A 141 2.78 16.98 -4.00
C MET A 141 4.14 16.35 -3.70
N ILE A 142 5.18 16.82 -4.37
CA ILE A 142 6.59 16.47 -4.05
C ILE A 142 7.23 17.60 -3.25
N ALA A 143 7.90 17.27 -2.15
CA ALA A 143 8.71 18.23 -1.39
C ALA A 143 10.17 18.18 -1.87
N ILE A 144 10.72 19.36 -2.17
CA ILE A 144 12.09 19.56 -2.62
C ILE A 144 12.92 20.13 -1.48
N GLY A 145 13.97 19.43 -1.07
CA GLY A 145 14.89 19.91 -0.03
C GLY A 145 14.86 19.12 1.28
N GLY A 146 14.64 19.81 2.38
CA GLY A 146 14.69 19.28 3.74
C GLY A 146 16.07 19.42 4.41
N ALA A 147 16.17 19.00 5.67
CA ALA A 147 17.29 19.28 6.56
C ALA A 147 18.68 18.76 6.11
N ASN A 148 18.77 17.94 5.06
CA ASN A 148 20.05 17.42 4.57
C ASN A 148 20.38 17.86 3.14
N ASP A 149 19.55 18.69 2.49
CA ASP A 149 19.75 19.10 1.09
C ASP A 149 20.58 20.40 0.96
N TYR A 150 21.89 20.28 1.20
CA TYR A 150 22.83 21.37 0.91
C TYR A 150 22.91 21.69 -0.59
N GLY A 151 22.54 20.75 -1.48
CA GLY A 151 22.49 20.95 -2.92
C GLY A 151 21.48 22.02 -3.31
N PHE A 152 20.31 22.04 -2.66
CA PHE A 152 19.29 23.05 -2.87
C PHE A 152 19.76 24.43 -2.43
N LEU A 153 20.38 24.53 -1.24
CA LEU A 153 20.98 25.76 -0.74
C LEU A 153 22.08 26.29 -1.68
N ASN A 154 22.93 25.40 -2.20
CA ASN A 154 23.97 25.75 -3.17
C ASN A 154 23.39 26.31 -4.48
N LEU A 155 22.37 25.65 -5.04
CA LEU A 155 21.67 26.09 -6.25
C LEU A 155 21.04 27.48 -6.06
N MET A 156 20.27 27.65 -4.98
CA MET A 156 19.61 28.92 -4.70
C MET A 156 20.63 30.03 -4.42
N THR A 157 21.71 29.75 -3.69
CA THR A 157 22.77 30.74 -3.43
C THR A 157 23.45 31.16 -4.74
N ALA A 158 23.80 30.21 -5.61
CA ALA A 158 24.41 30.49 -6.91
C ALA A 158 23.47 31.33 -7.80
N ALA A 159 22.18 30.98 -7.86
CA ALA A 159 21.18 31.72 -8.63
C ALA A 159 20.93 33.13 -8.05
N GLY A 160 20.96 33.27 -6.72
CA GLY A 160 20.79 34.57 -6.04
C GLY A 160 21.94 35.53 -6.27
N ASN A 161 23.14 35.00 -6.52
CA ASN A 161 24.34 35.76 -6.88
C ASN A 161 24.43 35.98 -8.41
N ASN A 162 23.77 35.15 -9.22
CA ASN A 162 23.73 35.25 -10.67
C ASN A 162 22.30 34.98 -11.22
N PRO A 163 21.43 36.00 -11.33
CA PRO A 163 20.03 35.83 -11.74
C PRO A 163 19.81 35.23 -13.14
N GLY A 164 20.85 35.12 -13.98
CA GLY A 164 20.81 34.47 -15.29
C GLY A 164 21.37 33.04 -15.30
N LEU A 165 21.52 32.39 -14.14
CA LEU A 165 22.08 31.05 -14.01
C LEU A 165 21.22 30.01 -14.74
N PRO A 166 21.69 29.37 -15.82
CA PRO A 166 20.90 28.41 -16.60
C PRO A 166 20.41 27.20 -15.80
N GLN A 167 21.18 26.79 -14.77
CA GLN A 167 20.86 25.67 -13.89
C GLN A 167 19.56 25.90 -13.10
N LEU A 168 19.19 27.16 -12.83
CA LEU A 168 17.90 27.47 -12.20
C LEU A 168 16.75 27.10 -13.13
N ASP A 169 16.82 27.48 -14.41
CA ASP A 169 15.79 27.15 -15.41
C ASP A 169 15.74 25.66 -15.70
N GLN A 170 16.90 24.97 -15.70
CA GLN A 170 16.98 23.52 -15.81
C GLN A 170 16.29 22.82 -14.63
N ALA A 171 16.54 23.29 -13.40
CA ALA A 171 15.89 22.77 -12.21
C ALA A 171 14.37 22.99 -12.23
N VAL A 172 13.91 24.17 -12.68
CA VAL A 172 12.45 24.44 -12.87
C VAL A 172 11.86 23.45 -13.88
N ALA A 173 12.52 23.26 -15.03
CA ALA A 173 12.04 22.34 -16.06
C ALA A 173 12.03 20.89 -15.57
N ALA A 174 13.04 20.47 -14.80
CA ALA A 174 13.14 19.13 -14.24
C ALA A 174 12.02 18.86 -13.21
N ILE A 175 11.75 19.81 -12.30
CA ILE A 175 10.64 19.69 -11.35
C ILE A 175 9.31 19.68 -12.08
N ALA A 176 9.11 20.57 -13.05
CA ALA A 176 7.86 20.63 -13.82
C ALA A 176 7.59 19.32 -14.58
N ALA A 177 8.63 18.75 -15.21
CA ALA A 177 8.54 17.44 -15.84
C ALA A 177 8.25 16.33 -14.83
N PHE A 178 8.90 16.34 -13.66
CA PHE A 178 8.64 15.35 -12.60
C PHE A 178 7.19 15.41 -12.10
N VAL A 179 6.68 16.62 -11.84
CA VAL A 179 5.29 16.85 -11.43
C VAL A 179 4.32 16.38 -12.51
N ASP A 180 4.58 16.63 -13.79
CA ASP A 180 3.70 16.24 -14.89
C ASP A 180 3.69 14.72 -15.13
N VAL A 181 4.88 14.11 -15.27
CA VAL A 181 5.06 12.67 -15.51
C VAL A 181 4.42 11.83 -14.40
N HIS A 182 4.57 12.25 -13.15
CA HIS A 182 4.00 11.56 -11.99
C HIS A 182 2.60 12.06 -11.60
N ARG A 183 2.04 12.99 -12.39
CA ARG A 183 0.73 13.59 -12.22
C ARG A 183 0.50 14.18 -10.81
N LEU A 184 1.52 14.78 -10.22
CA LEU A 184 1.41 15.40 -8.91
C LEU A 184 0.55 16.69 -8.99
N ASP A 185 -0.07 17.05 -7.87
CA ASP A 185 -0.87 18.27 -7.73
C ASP A 185 -0.01 19.53 -7.56
N GLY A 186 1.29 19.37 -7.29
CA GLY A 186 2.20 20.49 -7.10
C GLY A 186 3.55 20.14 -6.48
N VAL A 187 4.25 21.17 -6.04
CA VAL A 187 5.58 21.10 -5.40
C VAL A 187 5.61 21.93 -4.12
N ASP A 188 6.30 21.43 -3.09
CA ASP A 188 6.65 22.16 -1.87
C ASP A 188 8.15 22.43 -1.85
N LEU A 189 8.55 23.65 -1.52
CA LEU A 189 9.95 24.10 -1.52
C LEU A 189 10.46 24.23 -0.09
N ASP A 190 11.28 23.29 0.35
CA ASP A 190 11.79 23.21 1.71
C ASP A 190 13.30 23.54 1.75
N LEU A 191 13.59 24.83 1.61
CA LEU A 191 14.96 25.34 1.57
C LEU A 191 15.51 25.50 3.00
N GLU A 192 16.30 24.54 3.44
CA GLU A 192 16.94 24.53 4.77
C GLU A 192 18.48 24.61 4.71
N CYS A 193 19.18 23.93 5.64
CA CYS A 193 20.64 23.82 5.76
C CYS A 193 21.39 25.12 6.11
N TRP A 194 20.70 26.12 6.68
CA TRP A 194 21.30 27.39 7.08
C TRP A 194 22.36 27.26 8.17
N TRP A 195 22.36 26.17 8.94
CA TRP A 195 23.37 25.90 9.99
C TRP A 195 24.73 25.46 9.45
N GLY A 196 24.83 25.15 8.15
CA GLY A 196 26.08 24.70 7.53
C GLY A 196 26.47 23.27 7.90
N LYS A 197 27.45 22.70 7.18
CA LYS A 197 28.02 21.39 7.54
C LYS A 197 28.90 21.51 8.78
N PRO A 198 29.25 20.39 9.46
CA PRO A 198 30.24 20.42 10.52
C PRO A 198 31.54 21.11 10.08
N GLY A 199 31.85 22.26 10.68
CA GLY A 199 33.01 23.10 10.35
C GLY A 199 32.70 24.33 9.51
N ASP A 200 31.52 24.41 8.90
CA ASP A 200 31.03 25.61 8.22
C ASP A 200 30.44 26.62 9.22
N ALA A 201 30.28 27.87 8.78
CA ALA A 201 29.64 28.91 9.57
C ALA A 201 28.11 28.81 9.49
N ASP A 202 27.44 28.98 10.64
CA ASP A 202 26.00 29.21 10.70
C ASP A 202 25.63 30.49 9.95
N GLN A 203 24.60 30.41 9.10
CA GLN A 203 24.12 31.51 8.26
C GLN A 203 22.82 32.15 8.79
N GLY A 204 22.48 31.92 10.05
CA GLY A 204 21.38 32.59 10.74
C GLY A 204 21.82 33.91 11.40
N GLY A 205 20.92 34.49 12.20
CA GLY A 205 21.18 35.72 12.95
C GLY A 205 21.19 37.02 12.12
N ARG A 206 20.87 36.93 10.82
CA ARG A 206 20.77 38.06 9.89
C ARG A 206 19.82 39.14 10.39
N ALA A 207 20.23 40.40 10.35
CA ALA A 207 19.34 41.52 10.64
C ALA A 207 18.44 41.79 9.43
N LYS A 208 17.20 42.20 9.67
CA LYS A 208 16.24 42.53 8.60
C LYS A 208 16.76 43.64 7.68
N ALA A 209 17.51 44.60 8.23
CA ALA A 209 18.14 45.69 7.49
C ALA A 209 19.20 45.23 6.48
N ASP A 210 19.79 44.03 6.65
CA ASP A 210 20.77 43.47 5.72
C ASP A 210 20.12 42.88 4.45
N GLY A 211 18.78 42.82 4.42
CA GLY A 211 18.02 42.15 3.39
C GLY A 211 18.16 40.62 3.42
N PRO A 212 17.32 39.89 2.67
CA PRO A 212 17.29 38.42 2.67
C PRO A 212 18.60 37.82 2.14
N HIS A 213 18.85 36.55 2.45
CA HIS A 213 19.99 35.81 1.90
C HIS A 213 19.88 35.70 0.36
N PRO A 214 20.99 35.66 -0.42
CA PRO A 214 20.93 35.40 -1.85
C PRO A 214 20.03 34.21 -2.23
N ALA A 215 20.14 33.11 -1.49
CA ALA A 215 19.28 31.95 -1.68
C ALA A 215 17.79 32.25 -1.45
N GLY A 216 17.43 33.04 -0.43
CA GLY A 216 16.05 33.47 -0.20
C GLY A 216 15.49 34.32 -1.35
N ARG A 217 16.30 35.22 -1.93
CA ARG A 217 15.91 35.98 -3.13
C ARG A 217 15.72 35.08 -4.36
N ALA A 218 16.60 34.09 -4.53
CA ALA A 218 16.50 33.13 -5.61
C ALA A 218 15.26 32.25 -5.47
N LEU A 219 14.89 31.87 -4.25
CA LEU A 219 13.69 31.08 -3.97
C LEU A 219 12.42 31.78 -4.46
N VAL A 220 12.33 33.11 -4.34
CA VAL A 220 11.24 33.93 -4.93
C VAL A 220 11.17 33.73 -6.44
N GLN A 221 12.30 33.85 -7.14
CA GLN A 221 12.37 33.65 -8.59
C GLN A 221 12.06 32.21 -8.98
N PHE A 222 12.49 31.25 -8.17
CA PHE A 222 12.24 29.83 -8.39
C PHE A 222 10.76 29.49 -8.27
N ALA A 223 10.09 29.92 -7.19
CA ALA A 223 8.66 29.77 -7.00
C ALA A 223 7.85 30.44 -8.12
N LYS A 224 8.24 31.65 -8.53
CA LYS A 224 7.62 32.37 -9.65
C LYS A 224 7.72 31.55 -10.95
N LYS A 225 8.92 31.10 -11.31
CA LYS A 225 9.15 30.30 -12.53
C LYS A 225 8.42 28.96 -12.49
N LEU A 226 8.33 28.32 -11.32
CA LEU A 226 7.55 27.09 -11.15
C LEU A 226 6.06 27.32 -11.37
N LYS A 227 5.48 28.42 -10.86
CA LYS A 227 4.09 28.79 -11.15
C LYS A 227 3.85 29.07 -12.64
N GLU A 228 4.81 29.71 -13.31
CA GLU A 228 4.73 29.96 -14.75
C GLU A 228 4.84 28.65 -15.56
N ALA A 229 5.72 27.72 -15.15
CA ALA A 229 5.96 26.46 -15.83
C ALA A 229 4.85 25.41 -15.59
N MET A 230 4.14 25.48 -14.48
CA MET A 230 3.12 24.52 -14.08
C MET A 230 1.76 25.19 -13.81
N PRO A 231 1.11 25.80 -14.82
CA PRO A 231 -0.15 26.50 -14.63
C PRO A 231 -1.23 25.55 -14.08
N GLY A 232 -1.91 25.97 -13.01
CA GLY A 232 -2.95 25.17 -12.35
C GLY A 232 -2.44 24.15 -11.32
N LYS A 233 -1.12 24.04 -11.12
CA LYS A 233 -0.51 23.25 -10.03
C LYS A 233 -0.25 24.12 -8.80
N LEU A 234 -0.12 23.47 -7.65
CA LEU A 234 0.19 24.11 -6.38
C LEU A 234 1.70 24.32 -6.23
N VAL A 235 2.10 25.45 -5.68
CA VAL A 235 3.47 25.75 -5.26
C VAL A 235 3.41 26.24 -3.82
N SER A 236 4.03 25.51 -2.90
CA SER A 236 4.19 25.92 -1.50
C SER A 236 5.66 26.01 -1.11
N ALA A 237 5.94 26.59 0.05
CA ALA A 237 7.28 26.59 0.60
C ALA A 237 7.26 26.45 2.11
N ALA A 238 8.20 25.70 2.67
CA ALA A 238 8.43 25.60 4.08
C ALA A 238 9.49 26.60 4.55
N THR A 239 9.25 27.20 5.72
CA THR A 239 10.13 28.24 6.29
C THR A 239 10.30 28.07 7.79
N PHE A 240 11.47 28.47 8.28
CA PHE A 240 11.75 28.50 9.73
C PHE A 240 10.80 29.43 10.47
N GLY A 241 10.34 29.01 11.65
CA GLY A 241 9.44 29.81 12.48
C GLY A 241 10.08 31.09 13.05
N THR A 242 11.38 31.07 13.32
CA THR A 242 12.05 32.13 14.08
C THR A 242 12.76 33.13 13.19
N SER A 243 12.99 34.35 13.67
CA SER A 243 13.77 35.36 12.94
C SER A 243 15.24 34.98 12.71
N TRP A 244 15.78 33.99 13.43
CA TRP A 244 17.17 33.56 13.31
C TRP A 244 17.49 33.10 11.88
N TYR A 245 16.70 32.14 11.36
CA TYR A 245 16.77 31.73 9.95
C TYR A 245 15.65 32.33 9.09
N GLY A 246 14.53 32.75 9.70
CA GLY A 246 13.41 33.38 9.00
C GLY A 246 13.82 34.61 8.19
N ASN A 247 14.80 35.38 8.67
CA ASN A 247 15.33 36.55 7.96
C ASN A 247 16.17 36.20 6.73
N ASN A 248 16.51 34.92 6.49
CA ASN A 248 17.14 34.50 5.26
C ASN A 248 16.15 34.45 4.09
N TYR A 249 14.86 34.26 4.35
CA TYR A 249 13.81 34.26 3.33
C TYR A 249 13.38 35.69 2.97
N ASP A 250 12.95 35.85 1.73
CA ASP A 250 12.38 37.09 1.21
C ASP A 250 10.84 37.04 1.31
N ALA A 251 10.23 38.06 1.89
CA ALA A 251 8.78 38.17 2.05
C ALA A 251 8.04 38.16 0.70
N ALA A 252 8.68 38.57 -0.39
CA ALA A 252 8.10 38.51 -1.74
C ALA A 252 7.78 37.07 -2.21
N LEU A 253 8.30 36.04 -1.53
CA LEU A 253 7.92 34.65 -1.77
C LEU A 253 6.39 34.44 -1.67
N ALA A 254 5.72 35.22 -0.82
CA ALA A 254 4.28 35.23 -0.64
C ALA A 254 3.49 35.32 -1.94
N ASP A 255 3.96 36.10 -2.89
CA ASP A 255 3.25 36.40 -4.13
C ASP A 255 3.27 35.23 -5.11
N HIS A 256 4.15 34.25 -4.86
CA HIS A 256 4.43 33.15 -5.79
C HIS A 256 4.15 31.77 -5.20
N VAL A 257 3.60 31.70 -3.99
CA VAL A 257 3.14 30.45 -3.37
C VAL A 257 1.64 30.50 -3.05
N ASP A 258 1.03 29.32 -3.03
CA ASP A 258 -0.34 29.10 -2.61
C ASP A 258 -0.46 29.08 -1.09
N TRP A 259 0.60 28.68 -0.39
CA TRP A 259 0.77 28.85 1.05
C TRP A 259 2.25 28.79 1.46
N LEU A 260 2.54 29.33 2.64
CA LEU A 260 3.75 29.10 3.41
C LEU A 260 3.46 28.11 4.54
N SER A 261 4.32 27.11 4.64
CA SER A 261 4.36 26.13 5.71
C SER A 261 5.37 26.60 6.75
N ILE A 262 4.91 27.25 7.81
CA ILE A 262 5.82 27.75 8.85
C ILE A 262 6.08 26.64 9.86
N MET A 263 7.33 26.23 9.99
CA MET A 263 7.78 25.18 10.90
C MET A 263 7.78 25.71 12.35
N THR A 264 6.60 25.70 12.98
CA THR A 264 6.37 26.08 14.40
C THR A 264 6.63 24.91 15.36
N TYR A 265 7.65 24.14 15.06
CA TYR A 265 8.23 23.09 15.87
C TYR A 265 9.74 23.25 15.88
N ASP A 266 10.43 22.46 16.68
CA ASP A 266 11.88 22.53 16.87
C ASP A 266 12.35 23.91 17.35
N LEU A 267 11.52 24.54 18.19
CA LEU A 267 11.84 25.78 18.89
C LEU A 267 12.82 25.53 20.05
N THR A 268 12.73 24.32 20.60
CA THR A 268 13.72 23.63 21.42
C THR A 268 13.89 22.24 20.81
N GLY A 269 14.94 21.48 21.13
CA GLY A 269 15.08 20.15 20.57
C GLY A 269 16.47 19.57 20.57
N SER A 270 16.75 18.79 19.53
CA SER A 270 17.79 17.75 19.57
C SER A 270 19.25 18.22 19.51
N TRP A 271 19.55 19.52 19.50
CA TRP A 271 20.93 20.03 19.45
C TRP A 271 21.47 20.35 20.84
N ASP A 272 22.79 20.27 21.01
CA ASP A 272 23.47 20.35 22.32
C ASP A 272 23.17 21.60 23.14
N LYS A 273 23.07 22.74 22.44
CA LYS A 273 22.85 24.06 23.04
C LYS A 273 21.37 24.39 23.18
N SER A 274 20.48 23.44 22.91
CA SER A 274 19.05 23.68 23.02
C SER A 274 18.65 23.84 24.49
N PRO A 275 17.84 24.86 24.83
CA PRO A 275 17.23 24.91 26.14
C PRO A 275 16.23 23.76 26.31
N VAL A 276 16.03 23.32 27.54
CA VAL A 276 15.02 22.31 27.88
C VAL A 276 13.65 22.98 27.94
N GLY A 277 12.66 22.40 27.27
CA GLY A 277 11.30 22.93 27.28
C GLY A 277 10.49 22.51 26.06
N PRO A 278 9.25 23.00 25.93
CA PRO A 278 8.36 22.63 24.84
C PRO A 278 8.86 23.14 23.49
N HIS A 279 8.97 22.23 22.52
CA HIS A 279 9.45 22.55 21.17
C HIS A 279 8.38 23.13 20.24
N THR A 280 7.11 23.17 20.67
CA THR A 280 5.98 23.65 19.86
C THR A 280 4.89 24.29 20.74
N ALA A 281 5.24 25.02 21.80
CA ALA A 281 4.22 25.64 22.66
C ALA A 281 3.26 26.52 21.83
N LEU A 282 1.94 26.42 22.08
CA LEU A 282 0.96 27.27 21.38
C LEU A 282 1.15 28.75 21.74
N HIS A 283 1.21 29.05 23.04
CA HIS A 283 1.30 30.42 23.55
C HIS A 283 2.73 30.79 23.92
N SER A 284 3.02 32.10 23.86
CA SER A 284 4.33 32.64 24.24
C SER A 284 4.70 32.25 25.67
N ILE A 285 5.95 31.83 25.86
CA ILE A 285 6.52 31.58 27.18
C ILE A 285 7.33 32.81 27.56
N ARG A 286 6.91 33.50 28.62
CA ARG A 286 7.41 34.85 28.94
C ARG A 286 8.21 34.87 30.25
N PRO A 287 9.09 35.86 30.48
CA PRO A 287 9.66 36.03 31.81
C PRO A 287 8.62 36.50 32.83
N GLU A 288 8.76 36.04 34.09
CA GLU A 288 7.86 36.39 35.21
C GLU A 288 7.76 37.91 35.43
N SER A 289 8.79 38.66 35.04
CA SER A 289 8.80 40.14 35.06
C SER A 289 7.66 40.79 34.25
N THR A 290 7.05 40.04 33.33
CA THR A 290 5.91 40.48 32.51
C THR A 290 4.53 40.12 33.08
N SER A 291 4.49 39.45 34.24
CA SER A 291 3.24 39.02 34.89
C SER A 291 2.25 40.14 35.22
N SER A 292 2.75 41.36 35.42
CA SER A 292 1.92 42.55 35.62
C SER A 292 1.17 43.00 34.35
N ILE A 293 1.64 42.58 33.18
CA ILE A 293 1.05 42.87 31.87
C ILE A 293 -0.05 41.86 31.55
N ARG A 294 0.27 40.56 31.70
CA ARG A 294 -0.65 39.44 31.49
C ARG A 294 -0.38 38.34 32.52
N LYS A 295 -1.38 38.06 33.37
CA LYS A 295 -1.26 37.12 34.49
C LYS A 295 -1.40 35.65 34.10
N SER A 296 -1.91 35.36 32.91
CA SER A 296 -2.31 34.01 32.48
C SER A 296 -1.17 33.21 31.82
N ASP A 297 0.05 33.74 31.80
CA ASP A 297 1.11 33.22 30.95
C ASP A 297 1.93 32.14 31.66
N VAL A 298 2.48 31.20 30.88
CA VAL A 298 3.51 30.28 31.36
C VAL A 298 4.82 31.04 31.41
N TYR A 299 5.50 30.98 32.56
CA TYR A 299 6.74 31.71 32.77
C TYR A 299 7.98 30.86 32.52
N LEU A 300 9.01 31.44 31.90
CA LEU A 300 10.27 30.76 31.58
C LEU A 300 10.97 30.18 32.81
N GLU A 301 10.86 30.90 33.93
CA GLU A 301 11.40 30.52 35.21
C GLU A 301 10.83 29.19 35.72
N SER A 302 9.65 28.76 35.23
CA SER A 302 9.09 27.44 35.56
C SER A 302 9.89 26.26 34.99
N TYR A 303 10.70 26.49 33.96
CA TYR A 303 11.57 25.47 33.36
C TYR A 303 13.01 25.53 33.88
N ALA A 304 13.32 26.43 34.83
CA ALA A 304 14.69 26.67 35.29
C ALA A 304 15.33 25.42 35.92
N ASP A 305 14.55 24.67 36.70
CA ASP A 305 15.01 23.44 37.37
C ASP A 305 15.21 22.27 36.40
N GLU A 306 14.63 22.36 35.20
CA GLU A 306 14.79 21.35 34.15
C GLU A 306 15.98 21.60 33.24
N GLN A 307 16.61 22.79 33.32
CA GLN A 307 17.69 23.12 32.40
C GLN A 307 18.93 22.26 32.64
N GLN A 308 19.55 21.86 31.53
CA GLN A 308 20.84 21.16 31.53
C GLN A 308 22.02 22.14 31.61
N GLY A 309 21.82 23.41 31.25
CA GLY A 309 22.84 24.46 31.28
C GLY A 309 22.22 25.85 31.43
N PRO A 310 23.02 26.92 31.43
CA PRO A 310 22.48 28.28 31.41
C PRO A 310 21.67 28.52 30.13
N TRP A 311 20.62 29.34 30.22
CA TRP A 311 19.85 29.76 29.05
C TRP A 311 20.76 30.42 28.00
N PRO A 312 20.62 30.05 26.71
CA PRO A 312 21.39 30.68 25.64
C PRO A 312 21.06 32.19 25.52
N GLY A 313 22.04 32.99 25.09
CA GLY A 313 21.82 34.41 24.74
C GLY A 313 21.67 35.39 25.91
N GLY A 314 22.00 35.00 27.15
CA GLY A 314 21.98 35.91 28.31
C GLY A 314 20.62 36.10 28.97
N GLY A 315 19.62 35.27 28.62
CA GLY A 315 18.33 35.19 29.30
C GLY A 315 17.10 35.50 28.43
N PRO A 316 15.90 35.56 29.05
CA PRO A 316 14.59 35.68 28.41
C PRO A 316 14.36 36.84 27.46
N GLU A 317 15.11 37.92 27.62
CA GLU A 317 14.75 39.22 27.05
C GLU A 317 15.08 39.31 25.56
N ASN A 318 15.96 38.43 25.06
CA ASN A 318 16.43 38.46 23.69
C ASN A 318 15.87 37.33 22.83
N ASN A 319 15.77 36.10 23.34
CA ASN A 319 15.05 35.00 22.67
C ASN A 319 15.03 33.71 23.51
N PRO A 320 13.92 33.34 24.21
CA PRO A 320 13.97 32.11 24.98
C PRO A 320 13.22 30.94 24.35
N ILE A 321 11.97 31.08 23.90
CA ILE A 321 11.21 29.99 23.24
C ILE A 321 10.12 30.59 22.32
N LEU A 322 10.25 30.44 21.00
CA LEU A 322 9.38 31.13 20.02
C LEU A 322 8.16 30.31 19.64
N SER A 323 7.17 30.30 20.53
CA SER A 323 5.87 29.64 20.38
C SER A 323 5.20 29.76 18.99
N VAL A 324 4.17 28.95 18.74
CA VAL A 324 3.31 29.06 17.54
C VAL A 324 2.76 30.49 17.41
N GLU A 325 2.32 31.09 18.52
CA GLU A 325 1.81 32.47 18.58
C GLU A 325 2.89 33.49 18.20
N ASP A 326 4.08 33.44 18.81
CA ASP A 326 5.19 34.37 18.50
C ASP A 326 5.66 34.24 17.05
N THR A 327 5.77 33.00 16.58
CA THR A 327 6.15 32.69 15.20
C THR A 327 5.13 33.28 14.23
N LEU A 328 3.83 33.09 14.50
CA LEU A 328 2.78 33.64 13.66
C LEU A 328 2.83 35.17 13.62
N TRP A 329 3.12 35.83 14.75
CA TRP A 329 3.28 37.28 14.79
C TRP A 329 4.49 37.78 14.03
N TYR A 330 5.63 37.12 14.17
CA TYR A 330 6.83 37.41 13.38
C TYR A 330 6.53 37.35 11.88
N TRP A 331 5.80 36.32 11.44
CA TRP A 331 5.50 36.17 10.02
C TRP A 331 4.39 37.08 9.52
N THR A 332 3.35 37.37 10.31
CA THR A 332 2.10 37.95 9.78
C THR A 332 1.73 39.34 10.30
N ASN A 333 2.26 39.78 11.44
CA ASN A 333 1.84 41.05 12.03
C ASN A 333 2.70 42.21 11.49
N PRO A 334 2.11 43.24 10.86
CA PRO A 334 2.83 44.36 10.25
C PRO A 334 3.56 45.25 11.27
N MET A 335 3.23 45.15 12.55
CA MET A 335 3.85 45.92 13.63
C MET A 335 4.75 45.06 14.53
N PHE A 336 4.99 43.79 14.15
CA PHE A 336 5.94 42.95 14.86
C PHE A 336 7.35 43.48 14.65
N VAL A 337 8.07 43.67 15.76
CA VAL A 337 9.47 44.05 15.73
C VAL A 337 10.21 43.43 16.92
N ASN A 338 11.33 42.75 16.64
CA ASN A 338 12.24 42.19 17.65
C ASN A 338 13.65 42.76 17.51
N TRP A 339 14.64 42.17 18.18
CA TRP A 339 16.03 42.64 18.15
C TRP A 339 16.71 42.50 16.76
N GLN A 340 16.25 41.56 15.90
CA GLN A 340 16.71 41.40 14.52
C GLN A 340 15.99 42.31 13.52
N GLY A 341 14.97 43.06 13.95
CA GLY A 341 14.22 44.02 13.12
C GLY A 341 12.73 43.70 13.00
N GLU A 342 12.10 44.27 11.99
CA GLU A 342 10.67 44.06 11.67
C GLU A 342 10.39 42.62 11.20
N GLY A 343 9.16 42.17 11.41
CA GLY A 343 8.65 40.89 10.92
C GLY A 343 8.52 40.81 9.39
N GLN A 344 7.94 39.72 8.89
CA GLN A 344 7.82 39.47 7.44
C GLN A 344 6.55 40.06 6.81
N ASN A 345 5.53 40.40 7.61
CA ASN A 345 4.28 41.00 7.16
C ASN A 345 3.56 40.21 6.05
N PHE A 346 3.50 38.90 6.23
CA PHE A 346 2.90 37.94 5.31
C PHE A 346 1.38 37.84 5.49
N PRO A 347 0.58 37.68 4.41
CA PRO A 347 -0.85 37.50 4.53
C PRO A 347 -1.22 36.24 5.30
N ARG A 348 -1.94 36.41 6.42
CA ARG A 348 -2.29 35.31 7.34
C ARG A 348 -3.05 34.15 6.68
N HIS A 349 -3.94 34.45 5.72
CA HIS A 349 -4.72 33.44 4.99
C HIS A 349 -3.90 32.54 4.05
N LYS A 350 -2.59 32.79 3.93
CA LYS A 350 -1.63 31.95 3.21
C LYS A 350 -0.72 31.14 4.15
N VAL A 351 -0.93 31.17 5.46
CA VAL A 351 -0.08 30.48 6.44
C VAL A 351 -0.68 29.15 6.86
N ALA A 352 0.10 28.08 6.82
CA ALA A 352 -0.12 26.86 7.59
C ALA A 352 0.99 26.71 8.63
N ALA A 353 0.65 26.35 9.87
CA ALA A 353 1.63 26.25 10.96
C ALA A 353 1.89 24.79 11.37
N GLY A 354 3.11 24.53 11.81
CA GLY A 354 3.63 23.23 12.18
C GLY A 354 2.98 22.56 13.39
N VAL A 355 2.70 21.26 13.25
CA VAL A 355 2.31 20.32 14.32
C VAL A 355 3.27 19.12 14.26
N PRO A 356 4.15 18.94 15.27
CA PRO A 356 5.06 17.80 15.30
C PRO A 356 4.34 16.56 15.84
N ILE A 357 4.48 15.44 15.15
CA ILE A 357 4.08 14.10 15.64
C ILE A 357 5.33 13.38 16.15
N TYR A 358 6.08 14.07 16.99
CA TYR A 358 7.28 13.59 17.66
C TYR A 358 7.55 14.51 18.85
N GLY A 359 8.54 14.15 19.65
CA GLY A 359 9.00 14.97 20.75
C GLY A 359 10.48 14.78 21.00
N TYR A 360 10.94 15.40 22.08
CA TYR A 360 12.32 15.28 22.56
C TYR A 360 12.36 14.89 24.02
N ASP A 361 13.19 13.90 24.33
CA ASP A 361 13.50 13.54 25.72
C ASP A 361 14.82 14.19 26.14
N PHE A 362 14.73 15.19 27.00
CA PHE A 362 15.87 15.95 27.50
C PHE A 362 16.65 15.24 28.60
N ALA A 363 16.16 14.09 29.10
CA ALA A 363 16.91 13.25 30.03
C ALA A 363 18.00 12.43 29.34
N HIS A 364 17.89 12.19 28.02
CA HIS A 364 18.75 11.27 27.28
C HIS A 364 19.41 11.91 26.06
N GLY A 365 20.59 11.40 25.70
CA GLY A 365 21.28 11.77 24.47
C GLY A 365 20.77 10.96 23.27
N LYS A 366 21.15 11.37 22.05
CA LYS A 366 20.88 10.57 20.85
C LYS A 366 21.52 9.19 20.96
N GLU A 367 20.87 8.24 20.30
CA GLU A 367 21.36 6.86 20.20
C GLU A 367 22.45 6.75 19.11
N PRO A 368 23.29 5.70 19.12
CA PRO A 368 24.27 5.45 18.07
C PRO A 368 23.60 5.32 16.71
N ASP A 369 24.23 5.88 15.68
CA ASP A 369 23.83 5.66 14.29
C ASP A 369 24.02 4.19 13.91
N ASP A 370 22.97 3.54 13.38
CA ASP A 370 22.95 2.09 13.13
C ASP A 370 23.97 1.64 12.06
N VAL A 371 24.45 2.57 11.22
CA VAL A 371 25.37 2.29 10.10
C VAL A 371 26.83 2.54 10.50
N THR A 372 27.09 3.65 11.17
CA THR A 372 28.43 4.13 11.51
C THR A 372 28.83 3.83 12.96
N GLY A 373 27.86 3.52 13.83
CA GLY A 373 28.04 3.36 15.27
C GLY A 373 28.40 4.66 16.00
N LEU A 374 28.43 5.79 15.30
CA LEU A 374 28.74 7.09 15.89
C LEU A 374 27.52 7.60 16.65
N VAL A 375 27.73 8.07 17.87
CA VAL A 375 26.68 8.76 18.63
C VAL A 375 26.72 10.24 18.26
N PRO A 376 25.76 10.76 17.49
CA PRO A 376 25.68 12.19 17.24
C PRO A 376 25.41 12.92 18.55
N SER A 377 26.02 14.09 18.72
CA SER A 377 25.74 14.91 19.89
C SER A 377 24.29 15.42 19.87
N GLY A 378 23.69 15.56 21.05
CA GLY A 378 22.37 16.19 21.21
C GLY A 378 21.37 15.34 21.99
N TYR A 379 20.17 15.90 22.19
CA TYR A 379 19.07 15.25 22.91
C TYR A 379 18.33 14.23 22.03
N LYS A 380 17.74 13.23 22.70
CA LYS A 380 17.02 12.13 22.05
C LYS A 380 15.72 12.62 21.41
N ALA A 381 15.53 12.33 20.12
CA ALA A 381 14.25 12.48 19.44
C ALA A 381 13.42 11.21 19.61
N VAL A 382 12.12 11.37 19.86
CA VAL A 382 11.18 10.26 20.10
C VAL A 382 9.93 10.42 19.25
N ARG A 383 9.49 9.35 18.57
CA ARG A 383 8.29 9.37 17.73
C ARG A 383 7.06 9.27 18.62
N TYR A 384 5.96 9.93 18.25
CA TYR A 384 4.74 9.91 19.07
C TYR A 384 4.20 8.49 19.32
N LYS A 385 4.21 7.61 18.31
CA LYS A 385 3.86 6.19 18.47
C LYS A 385 4.72 5.44 19.48
N ASP A 386 6.01 5.77 19.59
CA ASP A 386 6.92 5.14 20.56
C ASP A 386 6.68 5.71 21.96
N ILE A 387 6.40 7.02 22.08
CA ILE A 387 5.98 7.63 23.35
C ILE A 387 4.71 6.92 23.86
N LEU A 388 3.73 6.64 22.99
CA LEU A 388 2.52 5.91 23.38
C LEU A 388 2.76 4.44 23.71
N ALA A 389 3.80 3.81 23.14
CA ALA A 389 4.18 2.45 23.49
C ALA A 389 4.76 2.39 24.91
N ASP A 390 5.61 3.37 25.26
CA ASP A 390 6.24 3.45 26.58
C ASP A 390 5.32 4.08 27.65
N PHE A 391 4.45 4.99 27.23
CA PHE A 391 3.49 5.73 28.07
C PHE A 391 2.08 5.67 27.44
N PRO A 392 1.30 4.60 27.72
CA PRO A 392 0.02 4.35 27.05
C PRO A 392 -1.03 5.46 27.14
N ASP A 393 -0.95 6.31 28.16
CA ASP A 393 -1.87 7.43 28.44
C ASP A 393 -1.33 8.79 27.97
N ALA A 394 -0.18 8.82 27.27
CA ALA A 394 0.48 10.04 26.81
C ALA A 394 -0.40 10.91 25.90
N ASN A 395 -1.38 10.31 25.20
CA ASN A 395 -2.36 11.04 24.40
C ASN A 395 -3.23 12.01 25.22
N THR A 396 -3.24 11.87 26.56
CA THR A 396 -3.95 12.77 27.48
C THR A 396 -3.00 13.51 28.43
N ALA A 397 -1.69 13.45 28.16
CA ALA A 397 -0.71 14.15 28.98
C ALA A 397 -1.00 15.65 28.96
N ARG A 398 -1.16 16.20 30.17
CA ARG A 398 -1.39 17.63 30.34
C ARG A 398 -0.21 18.40 29.74
N ASP A 399 -0.51 19.46 28.99
CA ASP A 399 0.47 20.35 28.37
C ASP A 399 1.47 19.62 27.42
N ALA A 400 1.10 18.41 26.96
CA ALA A 400 1.94 17.53 26.13
C ALA A 400 3.35 17.30 26.71
N HIS A 401 3.40 17.07 28.03
CA HIS A 401 4.63 16.91 28.80
C HIS A 401 4.60 15.66 29.68
N ILE A 402 5.67 14.86 29.64
CA ILE A 402 5.89 13.73 30.53
C ILE A 402 7.18 13.98 31.32
N ALA A 403 7.04 14.15 32.63
CA ALA A 403 8.16 14.25 33.57
C ALA A 403 8.10 13.09 34.57
N VAL A 404 9.01 12.12 34.41
CA VAL A 404 9.14 10.99 35.34
C VAL A 404 10.28 11.29 36.31
N PRO A 405 10.05 11.46 37.62
CA PRO A 405 11.12 11.71 38.59
C PRO A 405 12.18 10.60 38.58
N GLY A 406 13.45 10.97 38.69
CA GLY A 406 14.56 10.01 38.62
C GLY A 406 15.92 10.60 39.00
N SER A 407 16.98 9.84 38.72
CA SER A 407 18.36 10.27 38.91
C SER A 407 19.21 9.76 37.77
N THR A 408 19.06 10.39 36.61
CA THR A 408 19.64 9.93 35.34
C THR A 408 21.01 10.57 35.13
N PRO A 409 22.06 9.81 34.75
CA PRO A 409 23.33 10.40 34.33
C PRO A 409 23.08 11.39 33.20
N ARG A 410 23.65 12.60 33.29
CA ARG A 410 23.45 13.61 32.24
C ARG A 410 24.08 13.14 30.92
N PRO A 411 23.44 13.41 29.77
CA PRO A 411 23.96 13.01 28.46
C PRO A 411 25.28 13.72 28.13
N ALA A 412 26.12 13.09 27.30
CA ALA A 412 27.35 13.69 26.83
C ALA A 412 27.05 14.69 25.68
N LEU A 413 27.02 15.99 25.99
CA LEU A 413 26.82 17.09 25.04
C LEU A 413 28.12 17.89 24.85
N ALA A 414 28.23 18.70 23.78
CA ALA A 414 29.47 19.41 23.42
C ALA A 414 29.96 20.46 24.44
N GLU A 415 29.08 21.01 25.28
CA GLU A 415 29.47 21.85 26.42
C GLU A 415 29.41 21.01 27.72
N PRO A 416 30.38 21.15 28.64
CA PRO A 416 30.36 20.38 29.88
C PRO A 416 29.17 20.77 30.74
N LEU A 417 28.25 19.82 30.91
CA LEU A 417 27.08 19.96 31.77
C LEU A 417 27.50 20.11 33.25
N PRO A 418 26.69 20.78 34.09
CA PRO A 418 26.94 20.88 35.52
C PRO A 418 27.05 19.47 36.13
N PRO A 419 27.95 19.28 37.12
CA PRO A 419 28.18 17.98 37.70
C PRO A 419 26.92 17.43 38.39
N GLY A 420 26.77 16.11 38.40
CA GLY A 420 25.66 15.40 39.04
C GLY A 420 24.64 14.84 38.06
N ASN A 421 23.57 14.25 38.60
CA ASN A 421 22.53 13.60 37.81
C ASN A 421 21.43 14.61 37.42
N TYR A 422 20.72 14.30 36.35
CA TYR A 422 19.47 14.94 35.95
C TYR A 422 18.32 14.42 36.83
N PRO A 423 17.39 15.29 37.28
CA PRO A 423 16.36 14.92 38.26
C PRO A 423 15.21 14.08 37.68
N TYR A 424 15.24 13.77 36.38
CA TYR A 424 14.18 13.02 35.70
C TYR A 424 14.75 11.76 35.04
N ALA A 425 14.00 10.66 35.14
CA ALA A 425 14.18 9.44 34.36
C ALA A 425 13.81 9.66 32.89
N ASN A 426 12.77 10.45 32.63
CA ASN A 426 12.35 10.91 31.30
C ASN A 426 11.80 12.34 31.44
N ASN A 427 12.14 13.23 30.51
CA ASN A 427 11.59 14.58 30.43
C ASN A 427 11.23 14.89 28.97
N ILE A 428 10.00 14.52 28.59
CA ILE A 428 9.55 14.46 27.19
C ILE A 428 8.55 15.57 26.91
N TYR A 429 8.89 16.43 25.96
CA TYR A 429 7.96 17.41 25.38
C TYR A 429 7.56 16.99 23.98
N PHE A 430 6.27 16.97 23.68
CA PHE A 430 5.71 16.46 22.43
C PHE A 430 4.36 17.15 22.10
N GLU A 431 3.48 16.47 21.37
CA GLU A 431 2.13 16.93 21.02
C GLU A 431 1.08 15.87 21.39
N THR A 432 -0.10 16.30 21.82
CA THR A 432 -1.28 15.44 22.04
C THR A 432 -2.41 15.82 21.09
N PRO A 433 -3.44 14.96 20.90
CA PRO A 433 -4.64 15.33 20.16
C PRO A 433 -5.26 16.65 20.63
N ASP A 434 -5.39 16.87 21.94
CA ASP A 434 -6.02 18.07 22.48
C ASP A 434 -5.18 19.33 22.26
N THR A 435 -3.86 19.26 22.47
CA THR A 435 -2.97 20.41 22.24
C THR A 435 -2.87 20.75 20.75
N ALA A 436 -2.86 19.74 19.87
CA ALA A 436 -2.90 19.93 18.42
C ALA A 436 -4.22 20.58 17.95
N VAL A 437 -5.36 20.12 18.47
CA VAL A 437 -6.68 20.73 18.17
C VAL A 437 -6.76 22.16 18.72
N ALA A 438 -6.21 22.43 19.90
CA ALA A 438 -6.15 23.79 20.44
C ALA A 438 -5.35 24.73 19.53
N LYS A 439 -4.22 24.26 18.99
CA LYS A 439 -3.42 25.00 17.98
C LYS A 439 -4.23 25.24 16.70
N LEU A 440 -4.88 24.21 16.17
CA LEU A 440 -5.70 24.33 14.96
C LEU A 440 -6.83 25.34 15.15
N ASN A 441 -7.52 25.32 16.29
CA ASN A 441 -8.59 26.26 16.58
C ASN A 441 -8.06 27.70 16.67
N PHE A 442 -6.94 27.91 17.37
CA PHE A 442 -6.25 29.20 17.39
C PHE A 442 -5.94 29.69 15.97
N LEU A 443 -5.35 28.84 15.12
CA LEU A 443 -4.98 29.16 13.74
C LEU A 443 -6.21 29.50 12.88
N LYS A 444 -7.30 28.75 13.03
CA LYS A 444 -8.56 29.01 12.32
C LYS A 444 -9.16 30.35 12.71
N ASP A 445 -9.19 30.62 14.01
CA ASP A 445 -9.74 31.85 14.56
C ASP A 445 -8.95 33.05 14.04
N VAL A 446 -7.61 33.01 14.08
CA VAL A 446 -6.78 34.08 13.53
C VAL A 446 -6.82 34.20 12.00
N GLY A 447 -7.40 33.24 11.29
CA GLY A 447 -7.54 33.26 9.83
C GLY A 447 -6.34 32.68 9.08
N ALA A 448 -5.55 31.83 9.74
CA ALA A 448 -4.54 31.01 9.09
C ALA A 448 -5.20 29.85 8.32
N GLN A 449 -4.54 29.38 7.27
CA GLN A 449 -5.10 28.43 6.31
C GLN A 449 -5.18 27.00 6.84
N GLY A 450 -4.37 26.64 7.84
CA GLY A 450 -4.41 25.32 8.46
C GLY A 450 -3.11 24.92 9.16
N VAL A 451 -2.80 23.63 9.14
CA VAL A 451 -1.63 23.05 9.80
C VAL A 451 -0.79 22.22 8.84
N ILE A 452 0.51 22.17 9.11
CA ILE A 452 1.46 21.26 8.47
C ILE A 452 2.05 20.28 9.48
N ILE A 453 2.12 19.00 9.13
CA ILE A 453 2.45 17.90 10.03
C ILE A 453 3.80 17.30 9.66
N TRP A 454 4.69 17.19 10.64
CA TRP A 454 5.94 16.44 10.57
C TRP A 454 5.95 15.31 11.61
N GLU A 455 5.95 14.03 11.28
CA GLU A 455 5.67 13.46 9.96
C GLU A 455 4.61 12.36 10.10
N LEU A 456 3.94 12.06 8.98
CA LEU A 456 2.76 11.20 8.95
C LEU A 456 3.01 9.78 9.52
N SER A 457 4.24 9.28 9.42
CA SER A 457 4.60 7.91 9.84
C SER A 457 4.72 7.71 11.35
N ASN A 458 4.71 8.80 12.12
CA ASN A 458 4.88 8.76 13.57
C ASN A 458 3.56 8.69 14.33
N ASP A 459 2.42 8.89 13.66
CA ASP A 459 1.12 8.83 14.32
C ASP A 459 0.69 7.38 14.59
N VAL A 460 -0.20 7.24 15.55
CA VAL A 460 -0.99 6.02 15.71
C VAL A 460 -2.33 6.23 15.01
N TRP A 461 -2.98 5.15 14.58
CA TRP A 461 -4.25 5.24 13.85
C TRP A 461 -5.47 4.86 14.70
N ASP A 462 -5.33 4.92 16.02
CA ASP A 462 -6.43 4.71 16.97
C ASP A 462 -7.26 5.99 17.14
N ASP A 463 -8.59 5.87 17.18
CA ASP A 463 -9.51 7.02 17.12
C ASP A 463 -9.37 8.04 18.26
N ASN A 464 -8.89 7.61 19.43
CA ASN A 464 -8.73 8.47 20.62
C ASN A 464 -7.27 8.87 20.89
N LYS A 465 -6.33 8.41 20.06
CA LYS A 465 -4.90 8.67 20.23
C LYS A 465 -4.26 9.36 19.04
N SER A 466 -4.82 9.19 17.84
CA SER A 466 -4.31 9.82 16.63
C SER A 466 -4.43 11.34 16.68
N ILE A 467 -3.30 12.01 16.49
CA ILE A 467 -3.25 13.47 16.38
C ILE A 467 -3.86 13.92 15.04
N ILE A 468 -3.58 13.19 13.95
CA ILE A 468 -4.05 13.54 12.60
C ILE A 468 -5.57 13.45 12.50
N LYS A 469 -6.17 12.37 13.03
CA LYS A 469 -7.63 12.22 13.07
C LYS A 469 -8.29 13.34 13.86
N ALA A 470 -7.72 13.73 15.00
CA ALA A 470 -8.25 14.79 15.85
C ALA A 470 -8.21 16.14 15.13
N LEU A 471 -7.08 16.48 14.50
CA LEU A 471 -6.93 17.68 13.66
C LEU A 471 -7.95 17.71 12.53
N TYR A 472 -8.09 16.62 11.77
CA TYR A 472 -9.02 16.58 10.64
C TYR A 472 -10.48 16.76 11.09
N ARG A 473 -10.88 16.10 12.19
CA ARG A 473 -12.24 16.26 12.75
C ARG A 473 -12.53 17.70 13.21
N ALA A 474 -11.54 18.41 13.72
CA ALA A 474 -11.66 19.82 14.12
C ALA A 474 -11.48 20.82 12.94
N SER A 475 -10.99 20.34 11.79
CA SER A 475 -10.63 21.20 10.65
C SER A 475 -11.81 21.90 9.99
N GLY A 476 -13.03 21.35 10.12
CA GLY A 476 -14.22 21.79 9.39
C GLY A 476 -14.37 21.16 8.00
N ASN A 477 -13.41 20.32 7.57
CA ASN A 477 -13.59 19.48 6.39
C ASN A 477 -14.63 18.39 6.66
N PRO A 478 -15.42 17.99 5.65
CA PRO A 478 -16.33 16.87 5.80
C PRO A 478 -15.53 15.59 6.09
N ILE A 479 -15.97 14.81 7.08
CA ILE A 479 -15.48 13.43 7.21
C ILE A 479 -16.06 12.67 6.02
N ILE A 480 -15.23 12.50 4.98
CA ILE A 480 -15.52 11.57 3.91
C ILE A 480 -15.56 10.21 4.61
N PRO A 481 -16.71 9.48 4.62
CA PRO A 481 -16.73 8.11 5.12
C PRO A 481 -15.60 7.35 4.41
N PRO A 482 -14.96 6.34 5.04
CA PRO A 482 -14.07 5.48 4.27
C PRO A 482 -14.83 5.10 3.01
N ALA A 483 -14.26 5.41 1.84
CA ALA A 483 -14.80 4.88 0.61
C ALA A 483 -14.97 3.39 0.91
N LEU A 484 -16.22 2.91 0.93
CA LEU A 484 -16.49 1.49 1.00
C LEU A 484 -15.47 0.88 0.04
N PRO A 485 -14.57 -0.02 0.49
CA PRO A 485 -13.47 -0.49 -0.36
C PRO A 485 -14.14 -1.00 -1.61
N SER A 486 -14.03 -0.27 -2.73
CA SER A 486 -15.05 -0.25 -3.78
C SER A 486 -15.63 -1.65 -4.02
N GLU A 487 -16.72 -1.95 -3.32
CA GLU A 487 -17.50 -3.17 -3.47
C GLU A 487 -18.56 -2.82 -4.50
N ASP A 488 -18.07 -2.52 -5.69
CA ASP A 488 -18.57 -3.00 -6.95
C ASP A 488 -17.59 -2.49 -8.01
N PRO A 489 -17.48 -3.18 -9.16
CA PRO A 489 -16.72 -2.66 -10.28
C PRO A 489 -17.17 -1.21 -10.51
N LEU A 490 -16.28 -0.34 -11.01
CA LEU A 490 -16.75 0.80 -11.80
C LEU A 490 -17.93 0.27 -12.61
N GLU A 491 -19.14 0.78 -12.39
CA GLU A 491 -20.28 0.43 -13.23
C GLU A 491 -19.75 0.61 -14.65
N GLU A 492 -19.52 -0.51 -15.35
CA GLU A 492 -19.03 -0.52 -16.69
C GLU A 492 -20.14 0.16 -17.46
N ARG A 493 -20.02 1.48 -17.66
CA ARG A 493 -20.59 2.05 -18.87
C ARG A 493 -19.66 1.49 -19.93
N PRO A 494 -20.10 0.53 -20.75
CA PRO A 494 -19.30 0.09 -21.88
C PRO A 494 -18.89 1.36 -22.60
N GLY A 495 -17.59 1.68 -22.52
CA GLY A 495 -17.07 2.77 -23.30
C GLY A 495 -17.46 2.45 -24.74
N GLN A 496 -18.08 3.40 -25.42
CA GLN A 496 -18.40 3.27 -26.83
C GLN A 496 -17.12 3.38 -27.68
N TYR A 497 -16.09 2.64 -27.27
CA TYR A 497 -14.74 2.62 -27.76
C TYR A 497 -14.76 2.27 -29.24
N LEU A 498 -14.13 3.14 -30.04
CA LEU A 498 -13.99 2.93 -31.47
C LEU A 498 -12.52 3.02 -31.84
N TRP A 499 -11.95 1.90 -32.26
CA TRP A 499 -10.62 1.91 -32.87
C TRP A 499 -10.74 2.42 -34.30
N ASP A 500 -9.96 3.43 -34.66
CA ASP A 500 -9.86 3.93 -36.03
C ASP A 500 -8.45 4.48 -36.31
N SER A 501 -7.95 4.27 -37.53
CA SER A 501 -6.62 4.68 -37.99
C SER A 501 -6.53 6.16 -38.42
N THR A 502 -7.63 6.93 -38.31
CA THR A 502 -7.60 8.39 -38.50
C THR A 502 -6.88 9.12 -37.36
N GLY A 503 -6.06 10.12 -37.71
CA GLY A 503 -5.44 11.05 -36.76
C GLY A 503 -6.39 12.15 -36.25
N PHE A 504 -5.92 12.95 -35.27
CA PHE A 504 -6.72 14.01 -34.61
C PHE A 504 -7.29 15.08 -35.57
N LEU A 505 -6.62 15.30 -36.70
CA LEU A 505 -7.05 16.26 -37.74
C LEU A 505 -7.83 15.60 -38.90
N GLY A 506 -8.25 14.34 -38.74
CA GLY A 506 -9.02 13.60 -39.75
C GLY A 506 -8.21 13.06 -40.93
N GLY A 507 -6.89 13.20 -40.92
CA GLY A 507 -6.00 12.58 -41.92
C GLY A 507 -5.66 11.13 -41.57
N SER A 508 -5.78 10.23 -42.55
CA SER A 508 -5.27 8.85 -42.52
C SER A 508 -4.56 8.58 -43.85
N ASP A 509 -3.44 7.86 -43.81
CA ASP A 509 -2.74 7.37 -45.01
C ASP A 509 -3.23 5.96 -45.44
N SER A 510 -4.26 5.44 -44.77
CA SER A 510 -4.86 4.12 -44.99
C SER A 510 -6.36 4.26 -45.21
N ASP A 511 -6.93 3.50 -46.15
CA ASP A 511 -8.39 3.43 -46.36
C ASP A 511 -9.11 2.52 -45.34
N TYR A 512 -8.35 1.79 -44.52
CA TYR A 512 -8.84 0.77 -43.58
C TYR A 512 -9.04 1.29 -42.15
N GLN A 513 -9.98 0.71 -41.40
CA GLN A 513 -10.20 1.01 -39.98
C GLN A 513 -8.93 0.84 -39.13
N PHE A 514 -8.12 -0.17 -39.43
CA PHE A 514 -6.81 -0.40 -38.82
C PHE A 514 -5.74 -0.24 -39.88
N LYS A 515 -4.68 0.50 -39.55
CA LYS A 515 -3.52 0.67 -40.42
C LYS A 515 -2.68 -0.61 -40.39
N ASP A 516 -2.37 -1.15 -41.56
CA ASP A 516 -1.37 -2.20 -41.73
C ASP A 516 0.03 -1.58 -41.61
N ASP A 517 0.79 -1.96 -40.58
CA ASP A 517 2.16 -1.49 -40.34
C ASP A 517 3.21 -2.49 -40.86
N GLY A 518 2.79 -3.59 -41.50
CA GLY A 518 3.66 -4.60 -42.11
C GLY A 518 4.00 -5.78 -41.20
N PHE A 519 4.90 -6.63 -41.70
CA PHE A 519 5.35 -7.82 -40.99
C PHE A 519 6.25 -7.47 -39.82
N VAL A 520 5.94 -8.02 -38.65
CA VAL A 520 6.80 -7.96 -37.47
C VAL A 520 7.52 -9.29 -37.21
N LEU A 521 6.91 -10.40 -37.61
CA LEU A 521 7.50 -11.75 -37.61
C LEU A 521 6.99 -12.52 -38.84
N ASP A 522 7.64 -13.64 -39.15
CA ASP A 522 7.14 -14.53 -40.21
C ASP A 522 5.73 -15.02 -39.85
N GLY A 523 4.77 -14.80 -40.74
CA GLY A 523 3.35 -15.09 -40.50
C GLY A 523 2.65 -14.21 -39.45
N VAL A 524 3.24 -13.10 -38.97
CA VAL A 524 2.59 -12.15 -38.06
C VAL A 524 2.74 -10.73 -38.57
N ARG A 525 1.60 -10.07 -38.77
CA ARG A 525 1.49 -8.72 -39.28
C ARG A 525 0.95 -7.79 -38.21
N GLN A 526 1.59 -6.62 -38.07
CA GLN A 526 1.17 -5.62 -37.11
C GLN A 526 0.12 -4.70 -37.72
N TYR A 527 -0.92 -4.42 -36.95
CA TYR A 527 -1.92 -3.40 -37.25
C TYR A 527 -1.96 -2.37 -36.13
N SER A 528 -2.24 -1.10 -36.45
CA SER A 528 -2.44 -0.08 -35.42
C SER A 528 -3.64 0.82 -35.67
N ALA A 529 -4.23 1.29 -34.57
CA ALA A 529 -5.34 2.24 -34.58
C ALA A 529 -5.30 3.11 -33.32
N ARG A 530 -5.98 4.25 -33.40
CA ARG A 530 -6.21 5.14 -32.26
C ARG A 530 -7.57 4.86 -31.65
N LEU A 531 -7.65 4.95 -30.33
CA LEU A 531 -8.90 4.79 -29.59
C LEU A 531 -9.67 6.11 -29.59
N TRP A 532 -10.91 6.05 -30.04
CA TRP A 532 -11.89 7.13 -30.02
C TRP A 532 -13.01 6.84 -29.01
N ASN A 533 -13.76 7.89 -28.69
CA ASN A 533 -14.86 7.88 -27.70
C ASN A 533 -14.41 7.44 -26.30
N VAL A 534 -13.22 7.88 -25.88
CA VAL A 534 -12.75 7.74 -24.49
C VAL A 534 -13.60 8.65 -23.60
N PRO A 535 -14.25 8.13 -22.54
CA PRO A 535 -15.06 8.94 -21.63
C PRO A 535 -14.30 10.09 -20.97
N ASP A 536 -15.01 11.18 -20.68
CA ASP A 536 -14.43 12.35 -20.00
C ASP A 536 -13.87 11.95 -18.61
N GLY A 537 -12.61 12.30 -18.37
CA GLY A 537 -11.90 11.97 -17.12
C GLY A 537 -11.26 10.58 -17.08
N GLU A 538 -11.48 9.74 -18.10
CA GLU A 538 -10.82 8.44 -18.23
C GLU A 538 -9.46 8.57 -18.90
N ASP A 539 -8.45 7.93 -18.33
CA ASP A 539 -7.11 7.88 -18.89
C ASP A 539 -7.08 6.97 -20.15
N TRP A 540 -6.50 7.46 -21.25
CA TRP A 540 -6.47 6.73 -22.53
C TRP A 540 -5.83 5.35 -22.42
N VAL A 541 -4.75 5.19 -21.64
CA VAL A 541 -4.08 3.89 -21.46
C VAL A 541 -5.00 2.91 -20.74
N SER A 542 -5.71 3.40 -19.73
CA SER A 542 -6.71 2.62 -18.98
C SER A 542 -7.88 2.21 -19.87
N ALA A 543 -8.38 3.12 -20.71
CA ALA A 543 -9.42 2.86 -21.70
C ALA A 543 -8.97 1.82 -22.75
N ALA A 544 -7.77 2.00 -23.30
CA ALA A 544 -7.18 1.09 -24.28
C ALA A 544 -6.95 -0.32 -23.73
N LYS A 545 -6.56 -0.45 -22.46
CA LYS A 545 -6.44 -1.76 -21.79
C LYS A 545 -7.76 -2.53 -21.65
N ARG A 546 -8.91 -1.86 -21.84
CA ARG A 546 -10.27 -2.43 -21.79
C ARG A 546 -10.99 -2.44 -23.14
N ALA A 547 -10.40 -1.87 -24.18
CA ALA A 547 -11.06 -1.71 -25.47
C ALA A 547 -10.75 -2.90 -26.40
N PRO A 548 -11.73 -3.78 -26.69
CA PRO A 548 -11.49 -4.90 -27.59
C PRO A 548 -11.36 -4.43 -29.04
N ALA A 549 -10.90 -5.31 -29.91
CA ALA A 549 -10.81 -5.07 -31.35
C ALA A 549 -11.07 -6.37 -32.14
N VAL A 550 -11.47 -6.21 -33.39
CA VAL A 550 -11.56 -7.32 -34.36
C VAL A 550 -10.85 -6.89 -35.63
N ILE A 551 -9.82 -7.65 -36.01
CA ILE A 551 -8.95 -7.33 -37.14
C ILE A 551 -8.74 -8.60 -37.95
N LYS A 552 -9.04 -8.57 -39.26
CA LYS A 552 -8.99 -9.74 -40.16
C LYS A 552 -9.58 -11.01 -39.52
N ARG A 553 -10.82 -10.94 -39.01
CA ARG A 553 -11.51 -12.07 -38.35
C ARG A 553 -10.81 -12.61 -37.09
N GLN A 554 -9.87 -11.87 -36.51
CA GLN A 554 -9.22 -12.22 -35.24
C GLN A 554 -9.67 -11.25 -34.16
N TYR A 555 -10.06 -11.81 -33.02
CA TYR A 555 -10.56 -11.07 -31.89
C TYR A 555 -9.43 -10.76 -30.90
N PHE A 556 -9.37 -9.53 -30.43
CA PHE A 556 -8.45 -9.06 -29.39
C PHE A 556 -9.26 -8.49 -28.23
N ASN A 557 -8.99 -8.93 -27.00
CA ASN A 557 -9.63 -8.32 -25.82
C ASN A 557 -9.07 -6.94 -25.46
N ARG A 558 -7.84 -6.65 -25.92
CA ARG A 558 -7.13 -5.36 -25.80
C ARG A 558 -5.95 -5.34 -26.80
N PRO A 559 -5.30 -4.18 -27.06
CA PRO A 559 -4.10 -4.12 -27.89
C PRO A 559 -2.96 -4.99 -27.36
N THR A 560 -2.14 -5.55 -28.27
CA THR A 560 -0.91 -6.26 -27.93
C THR A 560 0.10 -5.33 -27.25
N ARG A 561 0.09 -4.04 -27.62
CA ARG A 561 0.90 -3.00 -26.99
C ARG A 561 0.28 -1.63 -27.20
N ILE A 562 0.63 -0.72 -26.30
CA ILE A 562 0.28 0.70 -26.39
C ILE A 562 1.57 1.47 -26.62
N VAL A 563 1.60 2.29 -27.66
CA VAL A 563 2.78 3.05 -28.05
C VAL A 563 2.44 4.52 -28.21
N ASP A 564 3.36 5.38 -27.81
CA ASP A 564 3.30 6.80 -28.14
C ASP A 564 3.95 7.01 -29.51
N LYS A 565 3.14 7.40 -30.53
CA LYS A 565 3.61 7.73 -31.88
C LYS A 565 3.89 9.24 -32.03
N GLY A 566 4.22 9.92 -30.93
CA GLY A 566 4.63 11.34 -30.91
C GLY A 566 3.48 12.27 -31.27
N ALA A 567 3.63 13.06 -32.34
CA ALA A 567 2.60 14.00 -32.78
C ALA A 567 1.25 13.35 -33.14
N MET A 568 1.24 12.02 -33.37
CA MET A 568 0.02 11.25 -33.66
C MET A 568 -0.69 10.75 -32.39
N GLY A 569 -0.10 10.95 -31.21
CA GLY A 569 -0.61 10.54 -29.90
C GLY A 569 -0.38 9.06 -29.57
N LEU A 570 -1.14 8.55 -28.59
CA LEU A 570 -1.12 7.15 -28.18
C LEU A 570 -1.92 6.26 -29.15
N TRP A 571 -1.35 5.11 -29.49
CA TRP A 571 -1.91 4.12 -30.42
C TRP A 571 -1.90 2.72 -29.80
N GLY A 572 -2.92 1.93 -30.13
CA GLY A 572 -2.92 0.50 -29.87
C GLY A 572 -2.32 -0.22 -31.07
N GLU A 573 -1.41 -1.15 -30.83
CA GLU A 573 -0.89 -2.06 -31.86
C GLU A 573 -1.32 -3.49 -31.57
N PHE A 574 -1.64 -4.23 -32.63
CA PHE A 574 -2.22 -5.55 -32.61
C PHE A 574 -1.40 -6.47 -33.52
N ASP A 575 -0.96 -7.60 -32.97
CA ASP A 575 -0.22 -8.62 -33.73
C ASP A 575 -1.21 -9.66 -34.26
N VAL A 576 -1.47 -9.58 -35.56
CA VAL A 576 -2.46 -10.41 -36.26
C VAL A 576 -1.74 -11.53 -37.00
N PHE A 577 -2.16 -12.78 -36.78
CA PHE A 577 -1.59 -13.92 -37.48
C PHE A 577 -2.02 -13.92 -38.95
N GLU A 578 -1.12 -14.20 -39.88
CA GLU A 578 -1.52 -14.43 -41.25
C GLU A 578 -2.11 -15.84 -41.36
N ASP A 579 -3.38 -15.89 -41.72
CA ASP A 579 -4.11 -17.10 -42.03
C ASP A 579 -4.52 -17.04 -43.50
N PRO A 580 -4.00 -17.92 -44.38
CA PRO A 580 -4.31 -17.91 -45.80
C PRO A 580 -5.79 -18.15 -46.10
N ASP A 581 -6.55 -18.73 -45.15
CA ASP A 581 -7.99 -18.93 -45.26
C ASP A 581 -8.80 -17.69 -44.79
N VAL A 582 -8.12 -16.68 -44.24
CA VAL A 582 -8.70 -15.38 -43.89
C VAL A 582 -8.54 -14.42 -45.07
N PRO A 583 -9.66 -14.02 -45.70
CA PRO A 583 -9.58 -13.16 -46.88
C PRO A 583 -9.07 -11.75 -46.60
N ASP A 584 -8.56 -11.07 -47.62
CA ASP A 584 -7.92 -9.74 -47.50
C ASP A 584 -8.88 -8.56 -47.34
N TRP A 585 -10.19 -8.80 -47.48
CA TRP A 585 -11.16 -7.71 -47.36
C TRP A 585 -11.47 -7.36 -45.91
N ASN A 586 -11.60 -6.07 -45.64
CA ASN A 586 -11.86 -5.53 -44.31
C ASN A 586 -12.65 -4.22 -44.37
N TRP A 587 -13.23 -3.82 -43.24
CA TRP A 587 -13.95 -2.55 -43.12
C TRP A 587 -12.98 -1.36 -43.14
N GLY A 588 -13.40 -0.30 -43.84
CA GLY A 588 -12.76 1.01 -43.85
C GLY A 588 -13.05 1.81 -42.59
N HIS A 589 -12.67 3.09 -42.60
CA HIS A 589 -13.01 4.04 -41.54
C HIS A 589 -14.48 4.01 -41.17
N MET A 590 -14.75 4.07 -39.87
CA MET A 590 -16.10 3.94 -39.32
C MET A 590 -16.69 5.32 -39.06
N THR A 591 -17.70 5.70 -39.84
CA THR A 591 -18.32 7.02 -39.75
C THR A 591 -19.74 6.92 -39.20
N THR A 592 -20.18 7.92 -38.45
CA THR A 592 -21.59 8.00 -38.03
C THR A 592 -22.46 8.37 -39.22
N ALA A 593 -23.60 7.69 -39.38
CA ALA A 593 -24.57 7.98 -40.42
C ALA A 593 -25.59 9.04 -39.95
N ASP A 594 -26.02 9.91 -40.87
CA ASP A 594 -26.99 10.99 -40.58
C ASP A 594 -28.38 10.48 -40.18
N VAL A 595 -28.75 9.27 -40.62
CA VAL A 595 -30.05 8.66 -40.35
C VAL A 595 -29.88 7.49 -39.39
N THR A 596 -30.28 7.68 -38.14
CA THR A 596 -30.18 6.67 -37.08
C THR A 596 -31.55 6.12 -36.69
N PRO A 597 -31.70 4.79 -36.49
CA PRO A 597 -32.90 4.21 -35.90
C PRO A 597 -33.08 4.69 -34.45
N VAL A 598 -34.33 4.84 -33.99
CA VAL A 598 -34.63 5.24 -32.60
C VAL A 598 -34.04 4.23 -31.62
N GLY A 599 -33.21 4.71 -30.68
CA GLY A 599 -32.54 3.85 -29.69
C GLY A 599 -31.18 3.29 -30.15
N TYR A 600 -30.70 3.68 -31.33
CA TYR A 600 -29.41 3.24 -31.88
C TYR A 600 -28.58 4.43 -32.38
N THR A 601 -27.28 4.23 -32.44
CA THR A 601 -26.34 5.05 -33.21
C THR A 601 -25.89 4.21 -34.41
N ARG A 602 -26.20 4.67 -35.62
CA ARG A 602 -25.81 3.95 -36.85
C ARG A 602 -24.42 4.40 -37.29
N TYR A 603 -23.54 3.43 -37.46
CA TYR A 603 -22.24 3.63 -38.11
C TYR A 603 -22.24 3.01 -39.50
N SER A 604 -21.41 3.52 -40.39
CA SER A 604 -21.19 3.00 -41.74
C SER A 604 -19.70 2.90 -42.05
N ALA A 605 -19.33 1.85 -42.78
CA ALA A 605 -17.98 1.68 -43.29
C ALA A 605 -18.03 1.05 -44.69
N ARG A 606 -17.10 1.46 -45.56
CA ARG A 606 -16.90 0.85 -46.87
C ARG A 606 -16.15 -0.48 -46.73
N LEU A 607 -16.56 -1.50 -47.47
CA LEU A 607 -15.80 -2.74 -47.58
C LEU A 607 -14.67 -2.55 -48.61
N TRP A 608 -13.43 -2.84 -48.21
CA TRP A 608 -12.23 -2.75 -49.04
C TRP A 608 -11.60 -4.12 -49.25
N GLY A 609 -10.67 -4.24 -50.21
CA GLY A 609 -9.87 -5.46 -50.43
C GLY A 609 -10.49 -6.54 -51.33
N LEU A 610 -11.66 -6.27 -51.95
CA LEU A 610 -12.26 -7.16 -52.96
C LEU A 610 -11.90 -6.76 -54.40
N PRO A 611 -11.77 -7.72 -55.33
CA PRO A 611 -11.60 -7.42 -56.75
C PRO A 611 -12.79 -6.64 -57.31
N THR A 612 -12.52 -5.59 -58.08
CA THR A 612 -13.56 -4.67 -58.61
C THR A 612 -14.54 -5.33 -59.59
N PHE A 613 -14.15 -6.45 -60.22
CA PHE A 613 -15.00 -7.21 -61.13
C PHE A 613 -15.17 -8.66 -60.64
N GLY A 614 -16.43 -9.09 -60.48
CA GLY A 614 -16.79 -10.48 -60.16
C GLY A 614 -16.68 -10.88 -58.68
N GLY A 615 -16.39 -9.95 -57.77
CA GLY A 615 -16.40 -10.21 -56.32
C GLY A 615 -17.81 -10.36 -55.75
N ASP A 616 -17.99 -11.31 -54.84
CA ASP A 616 -19.24 -11.50 -54.07
C ASP A 616 -19.29 -10.53 -52.88
N TRP A 617 -19.60 -9.26 -53.15
CA TRP A 617 -19.60 -8.20 -52.13
C TRP A 617 -20.55 -8.47 -50.97
N VAL A 618 -21.74 -9.03 -51.26
CA VAL A 618 -22.74 -9.37 -50.24
C VAL A 618 -22.22 -10.51 -49.37
N GLY A 619 -21.84 -11.64 -49.97
CA GLY A 619 -21.35 -12.80 -49.21
C GLY A 619 -20.05 -12.54 -48.47
N SER A 620 -19.19 -11.65 -48.97
CA SER A 620 -17.99 -11.18 -48.27
C SER A 620 -18.35 -10.30 -47.08
N SER A 621 -19.27 -9.34 -47.23
CA SER A 621 -19.72 -8.48 -46.13
C SER A 621 -20.37 -9.26 -44.98
N GLU A 622 -21.11 -10.33 -45.31
CA GLU A 622 -21.73 -11.21 -44.30
C GLU A 622 -20.72 -12.07 -43.52
N LYS A 623 -19.47 -12.15 -44.00
CA LYS A 623 -18.35 -12.87 -43.36
C LYS A 623 -17.34 -11.95 -42.70
N THR A 624 -17.52 -10.62 -42.77
CA THR A 624 -16.59 -9.64 -42.20
C THR A 624 -17.16 -9.10 -40.89
N PRO A 625 -16.70 -9.61 -39.73
CA PRO A 625 -17.16 -9.11 -38.45
C PRO A 625 -16.64 -7.68 -38.20
N ALA A 626 -17.35 -6.96 -37.35
CA ALA A 626 -16.94 -5.64 -36.89
C ALA A 626 -17.14 -5.52 -35.38
N LEU A 627 -16.28 -4.75 -34.73
CA LEU A 627 -16.50 -4.28 -33.38
C LEU A 627 -16.63 -2.76 -33.43
N VAL A 628 -17.83 -2.26 -33.12
CA VAL A 628 -18.18 -0.86 -33.29
C VAL A 628 -18.71 -0.32 -31.98
N ALA A 629 -18.03 0.68 -31.42
CA ALA A 629 -18.45 1.36 -30.20
C ALA A 629 -18.77 0.38 -29.05
N GLY A 630 -17.87 -0.58 -28.82
CA GLY A 630 -18.02 -1.61 -27.78
C GLY A 630 -19.02 -2.74 -28.10
N GLN A 631 -19.66 -2.77 -29.27
CA GLN A 631 -20.59 -3.83 -29.66
C GLN A 631 -20.07 -4.67 -30.81
N TYR A 632 -20.21 -5.98 -30.69
CA TYR A 632 -19.76 -6.96 -31.68
C TYR A 632 -20.86 -7.28 -32.69
N PHE A 633 -20.49 -7.29 -33.96
CA PHE A 633 -21.33 -7.62 -35.10
C PHE A 633 -20.67 -8.76 -35.88
N ASP A 634 -21.33 -9.92 -35.94
CA ASP A 634 -20.91 -11.01 -36.83
C ASP A 634 -21.00 -10.59 -38.31
N LYS A 635 -21.95 -9.71 -38.64
CA LYS A 635 -22.21 -9.15 -39.98
C LYS A 635 -22.89 -7.78 -39.86
N PRO A 636 -22.88 -6.93 -40.91
CA PRO A 636 -23.55 -5.64 -40.86
C PRO A 636 -25.07 -5.77 -40.68
N SER A 637 -25.68 -4.81 -40.00
CA SER A 637 -27.13 -4.69 -39.80
C SER A 637 -27.88 -4.47 -41.13
N ALA A 638 -27.25 -3.75 -42.06
CA ALA A 638 -27.71 -3.56 -43.43
C ALA A 638 -26.52 -3.30 -44.36
N HIS A 639 -26.71 -3.41 -45.67
CA HIS A 639 -25.69 -3.05 -46.65
C HIS A 639 -26.30 -2.26 -47.82
N ASP A 640 -25.47 -1.47 -48.49
CA ASP A 640 -25.84 -0.66 -49.66
C ASP A 640 -24.72 -0.71 -50.71
N ASP A 641 -25.06 -1.12 -51.93
CA ASP A 641 -24.16 -1.12 -53.06
C ASP A 641 -24.35 0.18 -53.85
N GLN A 642 -23.42 1.10 -53.68
CA GLN A 642 -23.44 2.41 -54.33
C GLN A 642 -22.73 2.42 -55.70
N GLY A 643 -22.48 1.24 -56.28
CA GLY A 643 -21.79 1.08 -57.56
C GLY A 643 -20.39 1.66 -57.52
N ILE A 644 -20.16 2.78 -58.23
CA ILE A 644 -18.85 3.48 -58.23
C ILE A 644 -18.48 3.96 -56.82
N GLY A 645 -19.47 4.24 -55.96
CA GLY A 645 -19.28 4.62 -54.56
C GLY A 645 -18.80 3.48 -53.65
N GLY A 646 -18.75 2.24 -54.15
CA GLY A 646 -18.37 1.05 -53.40
C GLY A 646 -19.51 0.43 -52.60
N PHE A 647 -19.19 -0.69 -51.94
CA PHE A 647 -20.13 -1.44 -51.11
C PHE A 647 -19.98 -1.03 -49.64
N TRP A 648 -21.09 -0.66 -48.99
CA TRP A 648 -21.11 -0.12 -47.63
C TRP A 648 -21.88 -1.05 -46.70
N GLY A 649 -21.34 -1.27 -45.50
CA GLY A 649 -22.03 -1.91 -44.39
C GLY A 649 -22.49 -0.88 -43.37
N PHE A 650 -23.66 -1.11 -42.77
CA PHE A 650 -24.22 -0.30 -41.69
C PHE A 650 -24.34 -1.12 -40.41
N PHE A 651 -24.00 -0.51 -39.28
CA PHE A 651 -23.97 -1.14 -37.96
C PHE A 651 -24.82 -0.33 -36.99
N ASP A 652 -25.94 -0.90 -36.57
CA ASP A 652 -26.85 -0.28 -35.61
C ASP A 652 -26.40 -0.59 -34.18
N VAL A 653 -25.62 0.32 -33.59
CA VAL A 653 -25.11 0.20 -32.22
C VAL A 653 -26.21 0.64 -31.25
N LYS A 654 -26.65 -0.26 -30.37
CA LYS A 654 -27.70 0.01 -29.37
C LYS A 654 -27.22 1.08 -28.38
N ASN A 655 -28.01 2.12 -28.16
CA ASN A 655 -27.69 3.15 -27.18
C ASN A 655 -27.83 2.56 -25.76
N GLY A 656 -26.74 2.56 -24.99
CA GLY A 656 -26.66 1.90 -23.67
C GLY A 656 -26.56 0.37 -23.73
N GLY A 657 -26.04 -0.20 -24.82
CA GLY A 657 -26.05 -1.63 -25.10
C GLY A 657 -25.04 -2.50 -24.33
N ASP A 658 -25.26 -3.81 -24.47
CA ASP A 658 -24.67 -4.93 -23.74
C ASP A 658 -23.25 -5.32 -24.22
N ASP A 659 -22.43 -5.84 -23.30
CA ASP A 659 -20.98 -6.09 -23.44
C ASP A 659 -20.60 -7.22 -24.40
N VAL A 660 -19.41 -7.09 -25.01
CA VAL A 660 -18.74 -8.16 -25.75
C VAL A 660 -18.34 -9.27 -24.78
N PRO A 661 -18.60 -10.55 -25.10
CA PRO A 661 -18.21 -11.65 -24.23
C PRO A 661 -16.69 -11.84 -24.25
N VAL A 662 -16.00 -11.40 -23.20
CA VAL A 662 -14.71 -11.98 -22.79
C VAL A 662 -14.73 -12.20 -21.30
N ARG A 663 -14.49 -13.43 -20.86
CA ARG A 663 -14.35 -13.73 -19.44
C ARG A 663 -12.88 -13.96 -19.11
N VAL A 664 -12.15 -12.87 -18.89
CA VAL A 664 -10.93 -12.91 -18.08
C VAL A 664 -11.37 -12.61 -16.65
N GLY A 665 -11.23 -13.57 -15.74
CA GLY A 665 -11.60 -13.40 -14.34
C GLY A 665 -10.37 -13.16 -13.49
N HIS A 666 -10.38 -12.12 -12.68
CA HIS A 666 -9.36 -11.87 -11.67
C HIS A 666 -9.98 -11.85 -10.29
N ALA A 667 -9.24 -12.35 -9.31
CA ALA A 667 -9.54 -12.11 -7.91
C ALA A 667 -8.27 -11.84 -7.13
N ILE A 668 -8.30 -10.75 -6.36
CA ILE A 668 -7.20 -10.33 -5.49
C ILE A 668 -7.59 -10.64 -4.05
N GLY A 669 -6.67 -11.32 -3.37
CA GLY A 669 -6.76 -11.73 -2.00
C GLY A 669 -5.75 -11.02 -1.13
N ASP A 670 -5.88 -11.23 0.17
CA ASP A 670 -4.90 -10.76 1.12
C ASP A 670 -3.54 -11.47 0.90
N ASN A 671 -2.48 -10.97 1.54
CA ASN A 671 -1.16 -11.61 1.59
C ASN A 671 -0.53 -11.91 0.21
N GLY A 672 -0.81 -11.14 -0.84
CA GLY A 672 -0.27 -11.37 -2.18
C GLY A 672 -0.96 -12.50 -2.95
N CYS A 673 -2.14 -12.97 -2.52
CA CYS A 673 -2.90 -13.95 -3.28
C CYS A 673 -3.54 -13.32 -4.53
N PHE A 674 -3.34 -13.93 -5.68
CA PHE A 674 -3.98 -13.52 -6.93
C PHE A 674 -4.44 -14.75 -7.68
N TYR A 675 -5.66 -14.71 -8.22
CA TYR A 675 -6.13 -15.66 -9.21
C TYR A 675 -6.40 -14.98 -10.54
N CYS A 676 -5.81 -15.51 -11.61
CA CYS A 676 -6.12 -15.16 -12.99
C CYS A 676 -6.68 -16.40 -13.68
N THR A 677 -7.86 -16.28 -14.29
CA THR A 677 -8.40 -17.34 -15.15
C THR A 677 -8.78 -16.81 -16.52
N MET A 678 -8.46 -17.60 -17.55
CA MET A 678 -8.84 -17.35 -18.93
C MET A 678 -9.46 -18.62 -19.49
N SER A 679 -10.69 -18.52 -19.99
CA SER A 679 -11.43 -19.65 -20.55
C SER A 679 -11.97 -19.34 -21.94
N THR A 680 -12.29 -20.38 -22.70
CA THR A 680 -12.87 -20.27 -24.04
C THR A 680 -14.08 -19.34 -24.09
N VAL A 681 -14.04 -18.38 -25.02
CA VAL A 681 -15.19 -17.60 -25.47
C VAL A 681 -15.68 -18.21 -26.78
N SER A 682 -16.99 -18.36 -26.99
CA SER A 682 -17.55 -18.69 -28.30
C SER A 682 -18.31 -17.48 -28.85
N PRO A 683 -17.75 -16.73 -29.82
CA PRO A 683 -18.49 -15.69 -30.52
C PRO A 683 -19.72 -16.31 -31.21
N PRO A 684 -20.91 -15.69 -31.15
CA PRO A 684 -22.17 -16.31 -31.57
C PRO A 684 -22.23 -16.80 -33.03
N GLY A 685 -21.49 -16.20 -33.96
CA GLY A 685 -21.62 -16.47 -35.40
C GLY A 685 -20.47 -17.19 -36.10
N GLY A 686 -19.41 -17.62 -35.39
CA GLY A 686 -18.31 -18.39 -36.00
C GLY A 686 -17.45 -17.65 -37.05
N ASN A 687 -17.65 -16.33 -37.18
CA ASN A 687 -16.92 -15.51 -38.16
C ASN A 687 -15.50 -15.13 -37.69
N VAL A 688 -15.19 -15.26 -36.40
CA VAL A 688 -13.84 -15.13 -35.84
C VAL A 688 -13.08 -16.46 -36.01
N THR A 689 -11.83 -16.40 -36.46
CA THR A 689 -10.93 -17.56 -36.63
C THR A 689 -9.92 -17.71 -35.49
N TRP A 690 -9.51 -16.61 -34.85
CA TRP A 690 -8.56 -16.60 -33.73
C TRP A 690 -8.99 -15.65 -32.61
N GLN A 691 -8.61 -15.97 -31.38
CA GLN A 691 -8.78 -15.14 -30.20
C GLN A 691 -7.41 -14.88 -29.57
N HIS A 692 -7.11 -13.61 -29.35
CA HIS A 692 -5.91 -13.13 -28.68
C HIS A 692 -6.33 -12.44 -27.38
N LEU A 693 -6.00 -13.09 -26.28
CA LEU A 693 -6.32 -12.62 -24.94
C LEU A 693 -5.02 -12.24 -24.22
N MET A 694 -4.97 -10.99 -23.77
CA MET A 694 -3.91 -10.52 -22.89
C MET A 694 -4.45 -10.33 -21.48
N SER A 695 -3.66 -10.71 -20.48
CA SER A 695 -3.90 -10.34 -19.09
C SER A 695 -2.61 -9.93 -18.37
N THR A 696 -2.74 -9.12 -17.33
CA THR A 696 -1.63 -8.76 -16.44
C THR A 696 -1.96 -9.17 -15.02
N MET A 697 -0.94 -9.61 -14.30
CA MET A 697 -1.01 -9.93 -12.88
C MET A 697 0.11 -9.21 -12.16
N THR A 698 -0.22 -8.52 -11.07
CA THR A 698 0.77 -7.91 -10.18
C THR A 698 1.18 -8.92 -9.13
N VAL A 699 2.47 -9.24 -9.08
CA VAL A 699 3.07 -10.07 -8.03
C VAL A 699 3.60 -9.16 -6.92
N GLU A 700 3.14 -9.36 -5.69
CA GLU A 700 3.54 -8.56 -4.54
C GLU A 700 4.91 -8.98 -3.99
N PRO A 701 5.65 -8.06 -3.34
CA PRO A 701 6.87 -8.39 -2.60
C PRO A 701 6.65 -9.50 -1.57
N GLY A 702 7.55 -10.49 -1.55
CA GLY A 702 7.46 -11.61 -0.61
C GLY A 702 6.44 -12.70 -1.00
N THR A 703 5.88 -12.63 -2.22
CA THR A 703 5.12 -13.74 -2.80
C THR A 703 6.03 -14.98 -2.88
N PRO A 704 5.68 -16.11 -2.23
CA PRO A 704 6.55 -17.28 -2.20
C PRO A 704 6.57 -18.04 -3.52
N TYR A 705 5.44 -18.08 -4.23
CA TYR A 705 5.33 -18.81 -5.50
C TYR A 705 4.37 -18.13 -6.47
N LEU A 706 4.78 -18.12 -7.73
CA LEU A 706 3.95 -17.85 -8.89
C LEU A 706 3.84 -19.14 -9.70
N TYR A 707 2.63 -19.53 -10.11
CA TYR A 707 2.47 -20.64 -11.04
C TYR A 707 1.45 -20.33 -12.13
N ALA A 708 1.63 -20.95 -13.29
CA ALA A 708 0.69 -20.93 -14.38
C ALA A 708 0.52 -22.33 -15.00
N ALA A 709 -0.70 -22.67 -15.39
CA ALA A 709 -1.01 -23.94 -16.05
C ALA A 709 -2.01 -23.73 -17.20
N LEU A 710 -1.75 -24.39 -18.32
CA LEU A 710 -2.63 -24.41 -19.50
C LEU A 710 -3.11 -25.83 -19.78
N THR A 711 -4.42 -25.98 -19.89
CA THR A 711 -5.10 -27.27 -20.11
C THR A 711 -6.30 -27.12 -21.05
N ARG A 712 -6.80 -28.24 -21.58
CA ARG A 712 -7.93 -28.27 -22.52
C ARG A 712 -9.24 -27.80 -21.88
N ASP A 713 -9.49 -28.17 -20.64
CA ASP A 713 -10.70 -27.81 -19.90
C ASP A 713 -10.34 -27.72 -18.40
N SER A 714 -11.25 -27.19 -17.58
CA SER A 714 -11.03 -27.13 -16.12
C SER A 714 -10.87 -28.53 -15.53
N ASP A 715 -11.62 -29.51 -16.00
CA ASP A 715 -11.60 -30.91 -15.55
C ASP A 715 -10.60 -31.82 -16.29
N SER A 716 -9.70 -31.24 -17.10
CA SER A 716 -8.77 -31.99 -17.94
C SER A 716 -7.30 -31.65 -17.65
N THR A 717 -6.42 -32.65 -17.78
CA THR A 717 -4.95 -32.49 -17.73
C THR A 717 -4.30 -32.43 -19.12
N ASP A 718 -5.09 -32.61 -20.17
CA ASP A 718 -4.62 -32.60 -21.55
C ASP A 718 -4.21 -31.20 -21.98
N PHE A 719 -3.20 -31.13 -22.85
CA PHE A 719 -2.83 -29.86 -23.46
C PHE A 719 -3.87 -29.48 -24.55
N PRO A 720 -4.30 -28.21 -24.62
CA PRO A 720 -5.25 -27.75 -25.63
C PRO A 720 -4.64 -27.71 -27.04
N ASP A 721 -5.41 -28.10 -28.05
CA ASP A 721 -4.94 -28.14 -29.43
C ASP A 721 -4.89 -26.72 -30.03
N GLY A 722 -3.74 -26.35 -30.61
CA GLY A 722 -3.55 -25.09 -31.33
C GLY A 722 -3.44 -23.83 -30.46
N VAL A 723 -3.49 -23.95 -29.13
CA VAL A 723 -3.41 -22.81 -28.20
C VAL A 723 -1.96 -22.52 -27.83
N VAL A 724 -1.60 -21.23 -27.83
CA VAL A 724 -0.27 -20.73 -27.50
C VAL A 724 -0.34 -19.73 -26.35
N MET A 725 0.30 -20.06 -25.24
CA MET A 725 0.50 -19.17 -24.09
C MET A 725 1.96 -18.75 -23.99
N THR A 726 2.18 -17.44 -23.81
CA THR A 726 3.48 -16.88 -23.42
C THR A 726 3.34 -16.05 -22.16
N ILE A 727 4.39 -16.04 -21.35
CA ILE A 727 4.44 -15.28 -20.09
C ILE A 727 5.72 -14.45 -20.10
N ARG A 728 5.57 -13.18 -19.73
CA ARG A 728 6.66 -12.21 -19.66
C ARG A 728 6.80 -11.70 -18.22
N ASP A 729 8.04 -11.65 -17.73
CA ASP A 729 8.37 -11.11 -16.41
C ASP A 729 8.38 -9.56 -16.41
N PRO A 730 8.46 -8.91 -15.23
CA PRO A 730 8.46 -7.44 -15.13
C PRO A 730 9.66 -6.75 -15.81
N LYS A 731 10.77 -7.46 -16.02
CA LYS A 731 11.95 -6.95 -16.74
C LYS A 731 11.84 -7.12 -18.25
N GLY A 732 10.81 -7.85 -18.68
CA GLY A 732 10.49 -8.05 -20.07
C GLY A 732 11.04 -9.34 -20.67
N ASN A 733 11.55 -10.27 -19.87
CA ASN A 733 12.04 -11.56 -20.33
C ASN A 733 10.89 -12.54 -20.55
N TYR A 734 11.01 -13.41 -21.56
CA TYR A 734 10.03 -14.45 -21.84
C TYR A 734 10.39 -15.78 -21.19
N TYR A 735 9.37 -16.50 -20.72
CA TYR A 735 9.49 -17.92 -20.36
C TYR A 735 9.17 -18.77 -21.59
N ASP A 736 10.16 -19.01 -22.45
CA ASP A 736 9.99 -19.56 -23.80
C ASP A 736 10.74 -20.86 -24.08
N ARG A 737 11.34 -21.46 -23.04
CA ARG A 737 12.12 -22.71 -23.12
C ARG A 737 11.91 -23.57 -21.88
N ASP A 738 12.13 -24.87 -22.01
CA ASP A 738 12.11 -25.78 -20.86
C ASP A 738 13.23 -25.42 -19.87
N VAL A 739 12.87 -25.30 -18.59
CA VAL A 739 13.80 -25.03 -17.48
C VAL A 739 13.42 -25.92 -16.31
N ARG A 740 14.42 -26.51 -15.64
CA ARG A 740 14.26 -27.30 -14.40
C ARG A 740 15.38 -26.97 -13.43
N GLU A 741 15.17 -25.92 -12.66
CA GLU A 741 16.07 -25.41 -11.63
C GLU A 741 15.34 -25.38 -10.29
N ASP A 742 16.09 -25.24 -9.19
CA ASP A 742 15.55 -25.29 -7.82
C ASP A 742 14.50 -24.20 -7.53
N ASN A 743 14.54 -23.09 -8.27
CA ASN A 743 13.64 -21.94 -8.11
C ASN A 743 12.81 -21.61 -9.37
N LEU A 744 13.02 -22.30 -10.48
CA LEU A 744 12.31 -22.04 -11.73
C LEU A 744 12.05 -23.35 -12.48
N THR A 745 10.78 -23.61 -12.76
CA THR A 745 10.35 -24.70 -13.64
C THR A 745 9.50 -24.13 -14.76
N VAL A 746 9.91 -24.37 -15.99
CA VAL A 746 9.14 -24.06 -17.20
C VAL A 746 8.99 -25.35 -17.98
N VAL A 747 7.76 -25.71 -18.32
CA VAL A 747 7.45 -26.85 -19.19
C VAL A 747 6.78 -26.32 -20.44
N MET A 748 7.42 -26.56 -21.58
CA MET A 748 6.91 -26.19 -22.89
C MET A 748 6.14 -27.35 -23.52
N HIS A 749 5.15 -27.02 -24.35
CA HIS A 749 4.54 -27.94 -25.29
C HIS A 749 4.52 -27.28 -26.67
N GLY A 750 5.50 -27.65 -27.51
CA GLY A 750 5.78 -26.91 -28.74
C GLY A 750 6.24 -25.49 -28.43
N SER A 751 5.56 -24.50 -29.00
CA SER A 751 5.82 -23.06 -28.79
C SER A 751 5.04 -22.46 -27.61
N SER A 752 4.23 -23.26 -26.90
CA SER A 752 3.41 -22.78 -25.79
C SER A 752 3.98 -23.16 -24.43
N VAL A 753 3.90 -22.24 -23.47
CA VAL A 753 4.03 -22.58 -22.05
C VAL A 753 2.88 -23.51 -21.67
N ARG A 754 3.20 -24.68 -21.13
CA ARG A 754 2.21 -25.61 -20.54
C ARG A 754 2.14 -25.40 -19.04
N CYS A 755 3.29 -25.25 -18.38
CA CYS A 755 3.39 -25.05 -16.95
C CYS A 755 4.55 -24.09 -16.64
N LEU A 756 4.33 -23.16 -15.72
CA LEU A 756 5.35 -22.29 -15.14
C LEU A 756 5.24 -22.39 -13.61
N VAL A 757 6.37 -22.52 -12.93
CA VAL A 757 6.48 -22.35 -11.48
C VAL A 757 7.73 -21.51 -11.20
N VAL A 758 7.56 -20.38 -10.54
CA VAL A 758 8.63 -19.51 -10.07
C VAL A 758 8.57 -19.46 -8.56
N LYS A 759 9.66 -19.83 -7.90
CA LYS A 759 9.86 -19.63 -6.47
C LYS A 759 10.45 -18.24 -6.25
N ASP A 760 9.93 -17.52 -5.26
CA ASP A 760 10.32 -16.15 -4.94
C ASP A 760 10.31 -15.24 -6.20
N PRO A 761 9.18 -15.17 -6.94
CA PRO A 761 9.06 -14.37 -8.14
C PRO A 761 9.42 -12.89 -7.92
N GLN A 762 9.93 -12.25 -8.97
CA GLN A 762 10.27 -10.83 -8.92
C GLN A 762 9.00 -10.00 -8.78
N PRO A 763 8.92 -9.05 -7.84
CA PRO A 763 7.73 -8.21 -7.73
C PRO A 763 7.53 -7.35 -8.97
N GLY A 764 6.27 -7.16 -9.38
CA GLY A 764 5.92 -6.34 -10.55
C GLY A 764 4.84 -6.97 -11.42
N GLU A 765 4.58 -6.36 -12.58
CA GLU A 765 3.58 -6.86 -13.53
C GLU A 765 4.14 -7.99 -14.41
N TYR A 766 3.54 -9.16 -14.27
CA TYR A 766 3.68 -10.26 -15.22
C TYR A 766 2.61 -10.15 -16.29
N THR A 767 3.02 -10.29 -17.55
CA THR A 767 2.10 -10.22 -18.69
C THR A 767 1.90 -11.61 -19.27
N MET A 768 0.65 -12.03 -19.38
CA MET A 768 0.23 -13.27 -20.03
C MET A 768 -0.41 -12.96 -21.38
N LEU A 769 0.05 -13.64 -22.42
CA LEU A 769 -0.53 -13.56 -23.75
C LEU A 769 -0.99 -14.96 -24.17
N MET A 770 -2.26 -15.07 -24.55
CA MET A 770 -2.89 -16.30 -24.98
C MET A 770 -3.44 -16.10 -26.40
N SER A 771 -3.10 -17.01 -27.30
CA SER A 771 -3.63 -17.05 -28.66
C SER A 771 -4.27 -18.41 -28.90
N ALA A 772 -5.54 -18.44 -29.32
CA ALA A 772 -6.31 -19.67 -29.48
C ALA A 772 -7.18 -19.63 -30.75
N PRO A 773 -7.28 -20.74 -31.51
CA PRO A 773 -8.25 -20.86 -32.59
C PRO A 773 -9.68 -20.74 -32.07
N SER A 774 -10.59 -20.21 -32.89
CA SER A 774 -12.00 -20.12 -32.56
C SER A 774 -12.61 -21.50 -32.35
N GLY A 775 -13.27 -21.71 -31.21
CA GLY A 775 -13.80 -23.02 -30.80
C GLY A 775 -12.79 -23.93 -30.08
N ALA A 776 -11.53 -23.51 -29.93
CA ALA A 776 -10.58 -24.24 -29.10
C ALA A 776 -11.01 -24.22 -27.63
N ARG A 777 -11.08 -25.41 -27.02
CA ARG A 777 -11.32 -25.55 -25.58
C ARG A 777 -9.99 -25.36 -24.85
N TYR A 778 -9.96 -24.41 -23.93
CA TYR A 778 -8.84 -24.21 -23.03
C TYR A 778 -9.30 -23.62 -21.70
N HIS A 779 -8.53 -23.94 -20.67
CA HIS A 779 -8.58 -23.35 -19.35
C HIS A 779 -7.16 -23.02 -18.93
N CYS A 780 -6.92 -21.75 -18.59
CA CYS A 780 -5.65 -21.26 -18.09
C CYS A 780 -5.83 -20.66 -16.71
N GLU A 781 -4.95 -21.06 -15.78
CA GLU A 781 -4.84 -20.46 -14.47
C GLU A 781 -3.44 -19.89 -14.29
N CYS A 782 -3.33 -18.70 -13.72
CA CYS A 782 -2.07 -18.10 -13.34
C CYS A 782 -2.25 -17.38 -12.01
N ASN A 783 -1.60 -17.91 -10.98
CA ASN A 783 -1.93 -17.58 -9.60
C ASN A 783 -0.67 -17.27 -8.79
N ALA A 784 -0.81 -16.31 -7.89
CA ALA A 784 0.17 -16.01 -6.84
C ALA A 784 -0.30 -16.66 -5.53
N VAL A 785 0.59 -17.43 -4.90
CA VAL A 785 0.34 -18.06 -3.61
C VAL A 785 0.52 -17.00 -2.52
N PRO A 786 -0.39 -16.89 -1.53
CA PRO A 786 -0.22 -15.92 -0.46
C PRO A 786 1.00 -16.21 0.41
N SER A 787 1.57 -15.16 1.01
CA SER A 787 2.70 -15.25 1.95
C SER A 787 2.28 -15.69 3.37
N ALA A 788 1.00 -15.56 3.72
CA ALA A 788 0.42 -15.93 5.02
C ALA A 788 -1.04 -16.40 4.89
N ASP A 789 -1.55 -17.11 5.89
CA ASP A 789 -2.94 -17.58 5.97
C ASP A 789 -3.41 -18.34 4.72
N TYR A 790 -2.52 -19.21 4.21
CA TYR A 790 -2.61 -19.84 2.89
C TYR A 790 -4.00 -20.33 2.51
N TYR A 791 -4.62 -21.14 3.35
CA TYR A 791 -5.90 -21.78 3.04
C TYR A 791 -7.05 -20.77 3.00
N ASP A 792 -7.26 -20.01 4.08
CA ASP A 792 -8.39 -19.08 4.18
C ASP A 792 -8.30 -17.99 3.12
N THR A 793 -7.10 -17.48 2.87
CA THR A 793 -6.85 -16.46 1.84
C THR A 793 -7.09 -17.03 0.45
N MET A 794 -6.59 -18.22 0.13
CA MET A 794 -6.82 -18.83 -1.19
C MET A 794 -8.29 -19.18 -1.41
N VAL A 795 -9.01 -19.64 -0.39
CA VAL A 795 -10.45 -19.96 -0.46
C VAL A 795 -11.29 -18.69 -0.64
N LYS A 796 -11.10 -17.67 0.20
CA LYS A 796 -11.82 -16.39 0.08
C LYS A 796 -11.59 -15.73 -1.27
N THR A 797 -10.34 -15.72 -1.74
CA THR A 797 -10.00 -15.12 -3.03
C THR A 797 -10.66 -15.87 -4.18
N ARG A 798 -10.73 -17.19 -4.07
CA ARG A 798 -11.41 -18.02 -5.06
C ARG A 798 -12.94 -17.86 -5.04
N GLU A 799 -13.55 -17.65 -3.88
CA GLU A 799 -14.97 -17.29 -3.78
C GLU A 799 -15.27 -15.96 -4.48
N LYS A 800 -14.35 -14.98 -4.40
CA LYS A 800 -14.45 -13.73 -5.18
C LYS A 800 -14.41 -14.02 -6.69
N LEU A 801 -13.52 -14.90 -7.14
CA LEU A 801 -13.42 -15.29 -8.54
C LEU A 801 -14.71 -15.96 -9.05
N ALA A 802 -15.31 -16.86 -8.26
CA ALA A 802 -16.54 -17.55 -8.63
C ALA A 802 -17.73 -16.60 -8.88
N ARG A 803 -17.76 -15.42 -8.22
CA ARG A 803 -18.77 -14.38 -8.45
C ARG A 803 -18.69 -13.74 -9.84
N THR A 804 -17.57 -13.91 -10.56
CA THR A 804 -17.39 -13.40 -11.94
C THR A 804 -18.06 -14.28 -13.01
N GLY A 805 -18.75 -15.36 -12.62
CA GLY A 805 -19.42 -16.30 -13.55
C GLY A 805 -18.46 -17.22 -14.31
N LEU A 806 -17.21 -17.32 -13.84
CA LEU A 806 -16.19 -18.26 -14.27
C LEU A 806 -16.01 -19.30 -13.16
N GLU A 807 -16.22 -20.58 -13.46
CA GLU A 807 -16.09 -21.68 -12.49
C GLU A 807 -14.61 -22.04 -12.27
N PRO A 808 -14.03 -21.81 -11.08
CA PRO A 808 -12.68 -22.28 -10.78
C PRO A 808 -12.64 -23.82 -10.63
N ARG A 809 -11.59 -24.48 -11.14
CA ARG A 809 -11.31 -25.93 -10.98
C ARG A 809 -11.66 -26.46 -9.60
N GLY A 810 -12.51 -27.47 -9.44
CA GLY A 810 -12.85 -28.04 -8.13
C GLY A 810 -11.60 -28.25 -7.26
N LEU A 811 -11.65 -27.93 -5.96
CA LEU A 811 -10.46 -27.84 -5.08
C LEU A 811 -9.51 -29.06 -5.17
N LEU A 812 -10.04 -30.24 -5.53
CA LEU A 812 -9.32 -31.48 -5.83
C LEU A 812 -8.27 -31.36 -6.96
N GLU A 813 -8.55 -30.64 -8.05
CA GLU A 813 -7.66 -30.50 -9.22
C GLU A 813 -6.59 -29.43 -9.00
N ALA A 814 -6.95 -28.35 -8.29
CA ALA A 814 -6.00 -27.37 -7.80
C ALA A 814 -5.01 -28.01 -6.80
N THR A 815 -5.45 -28.98 -5.98
CA THR A 815 -4.56 -29.75 -5.09
C THR A 815 -3.64 -30.73 -5.82
N ALA A 816 -4.02 -31.26 -6.99
CA ALA A 816 -3.12 -32.07 -7.81
C ALA A 816 -1.91 -31.26 -8.33
N PHE A 817 -2.12 -29.97 -8.63
CA PHE A 817 -1.05 -29.02 -9.00
C PHE A 817 -0.32 -28.42 -7.78
N LEU A 818 -1.02 -28.14 -6.67
CA LEU A 818 -0.39 -27.76 -5.40
C LEU A 818 0.46 -28.89 -4.82
N GLY A 819 0.20 -30.17 -5.15
CA GLY A 819 1.09 -31.28 -4.84
C GLY A 819 2.49 -31.12 -5.45
N LEU A 820 2.59 -30.58 -6.68
CA LEU A 820 3.87 -30.20 -7.30
C LEU A 820 4.53 -29.01 -6.57
N ALA A 821 3.74 -28.05 -6.07
CA ALA A 821 4.26 -26.94 -5.27
C ALA A 821 4.68 -27.37 -3.84
N THR A 822 3.99 -28.35 -3.24
CA THR A 822 4.28 -28.88 -1.89
C THR A 822 5.56 -29.73 -1.90
N VAL A 823 5.85 -30.41 -3.03
CA VAL A 823 7.15 -31.08 -3.26
C VAL A 823 8.31 -30.08 -3.17
N ALA A 824 8.15 -28.84 -3.64
CA ALA A 824 9.17 -27.81 -3.51
C ALA A 824 9.30 -27.27 -2.07
N THR A 825 8.21 -27.24 -1.30
CA THR A 825 8.21 -26.77 0.09
C THR A 825 8.88 -27.75 1.05
N VAL A 826 8.75 -29.07 0.83
CA VAL A 826 9.37 -30.10 1.69
C VAL A 826 10.83 -30.38 1.31
N MET A 827 11.18 -30.27 0.02
CA MET A 827 12.55 -30.51 -0.47
C MET A 827 13.57 -29.48 0.06
N GLY A 828 13.13 -28.29 0.48
CA GLY A 828 14.02 -27.21 0.93
C GLY A 828 14.47 -27.27 2.39
N VAL A 829 13.84 -28.08 3.26
CA VAL A 829 14.04 -27.97 4.72
C VAL A 829 14.70 -29.20 5.37
N VAL A 830 14.84 -30.35 4.69
CA VAL A 830 15.41 -31.56 5.32
C VAL A 830 16.52 -32.18 4.48
N THR A 831 17.75 -31.77 4.75
CA THR A 831 18.92 -32.62 4.47
C THR A 831 19.27 -33.43 5.72
N LEU A 832 19.49 -34.75 5.52
CA LEU A 832 20.16 -35.74 6.39
C LEU A 832 19.31 -36.59 7.36
N THR A 833 18.87 -37.79 6.92
CA THR A 833 19.41 -39.13 7.30
C THR A 833 18.41 -40.28 7.04
N LEU A 834 18.94 -41.49 6.88
CA LEU A 834 18.54 -42.55 5.95
C LEU A 834 17.46 -43.62 6.33
N PRO A 835 16.52 -43.45 7.28
CA PRO A 835 15.36 -44.36 7.35
C PRO A 835 14.05 -43.78 6.78
N VAL A 836 14.01 -42.48 6.42
CA VAL A 836 12.78 -41.79 6.00
C VAL A 836 12.42 -42.05 4.52
N ALA A 837 13.33 -42.64 3.74
CA ALA A 837 13.12 -42.96 2.32
C ALA A 837 11.92 -43.89 2.07
N GLY A 838 11.59 -44.78 3.02
CA GLY A 838 10.45 -45.70 2.91
C GLY A 838 9.09 -45.00 3.00
N LEU A 839 8.97 -43.92 3.78
CA LEU A 839 7.75 -43.12 3.90
C LEU A 839 7.68 -42.05 2.79
N ILE A 840 8.83 -41.50 2.38
CA ILE A 840 8.97 -40.58 1.23
C ILE A 840 8.56 -41.27 -0.09
N GLY A 841 8.93 -42.53 -0.28
CA GLY A 841 8.47 -43.35 -1.41
C GLY A 841 6.98 -43.69 -1.36
N LEU A 842 6.39 -43.76 -0.16
CA LEU A 842 4.96 -44.04 0.07
C LEU A 842 4.09 -42.84 -0.30
N VAL A 843 4.53 -41.63 0.05
CA VAL A 843 3.88 -40.36 -0.30
C VAL A 843 4.07 -40.06 -1.80
N ALA A 844 5.27 -40.28 -2.34
CA ALA A 844 5.55 -40.07 -3.77
C ALA A 844 4.85 -41.11 -4.68
N GLY A 845 4.74 -42.37 -4.25
CA GLY A 845 4.09 -43.45 -5.01
C GLY A 845 2.57 -43.51 -4.84
N GLY A 846 2.04 -43.13 -3.68
CA GLY A 846 0.60 -43.14 -3.39
C GLY A 846 -0.19 -42.06 -4.14
N VAL A 847 0.42 -40.91 -4.40
CA VAL A 847 -0.21 -39.78 -5.12
C VAL A 847 -0.45 -40.12 -6.60
N ALA A 848 0.32 -41.04 -7.18
CA ALA A 848 0.13 -41.49 -8.56
C ALA A 848 -1.04 -42.48 -8.75
N LEU A 849 -1.70 -42.96 -7.67
CA LEU A 849 -2.68 -44.06 -7.72
C LEU A 849 -3.98 -43.80 -6.92
N VAL A 850 -4.31 -42.55 -6.58
CA VAL A 850 -5.55 -42.26 -5.83
C VAL A 850 -6.78 -42.26 -6.75
N ASP A 851 -7.69 -43.19 -6.51
CA ASP A 851 -9.06 -43.22 -7.07
C ASP A 851 -10.02 -42.43 -6.16
N PHE A 852 -10.66 -41.38 -6.70
CA PHE A 852 -11.44 -40.38 -5.96
C PHE A 852 -12.97 -40.55 -6.08
N SER A 853 -13.46 -41.78 -5.98
CA SER A 853 -14.89 -42.12 -6.15
C SER A 853 -15.82 -41.86 -4.93
N GLY A 854 -15.41 -41.05 -3.93
CA GLY A 854 -16.17 -40.83 -2.68
C GLY A 854 -16.90 -39.47 -2.58
N THR A 855 -17.92 -39.37 -1.70
CA THR A 855 -18.80 -38.19 -1.60
C THR A 855 -18.14 -36.93 -1.01
N PRO A 856 -18.58 -35.71 -1.41
CA PRO A 856 -17.90 -34.44 -1.10
C PRO A 856 -17.78 -34.06 0.39
N HIS A 857 -18.74 -34.45 1.23
CA HIS A 857 -18.84 -33.94 2.61
C HIS A 857 -17.82 -34.59 3.57
N SER A 858 -17.55 -35.89 3.43
CA SER A 858 -16.63 -36.64 4.31
C SER A 858 -15.15 -36.33 4.05
N ASN A 859 -14.80 -35.89 2.84
CA ASN A 859 -13.43 -35.53 2.47
C ASN A 859 -13.05 -34.11 2.96
N ALA A 860 -14.01 -33.20 3.12
CA ALA A 860 -13.79 -31.84 3.63
C ALA A 860 -13.49 -31.79 5.14
N GLN A 861 -14.17 -32.62 5.94
CA GLN A 861 -13.90 -32.75 7.38
C GLN A 861 -12.52 -33.33 7.67
N SER A 862 -12.10 -34.34 6.91
CA SER A 862 -10.77 -34.95 7.04
C SER A 862 -9.64 -33.96 6.77
N MET A 863 -9.83 -33.01 5.85
CA MET A 863 -8.85 -31.97 5.52
C MET A 863 -8.82 -30.82 6.54
N ALA A 864 -9.97 -30.48 7.14
CA ALA A 864 -10.03 -29.51 8.24
C ALA A 864 -9.28 -30.02 9.49
N ASP A 865 -9.29 -31.33 9.74
CA ASP A 865 -8.58 -31.94 10.86
C ASP A 865 -7.05 -32.00 10.64
N ILE A 866 -6.61 -32.27 9.40
CA ILE A 866 -5.20 -32.25 8.99
C ILE A 866 -4.61 -30.82 9.08
N SER A 867 -5.32 -29.82 8.57
CA SER A 867 -4.91 -28.41 8.68
C SER A 867 -4.85 -27.92 10.12
N ARG A 868 -5.71 -28.43 11.01
CA ARG A 868 -5.67 -28.10 12.44
C ARG A 868 -4.43 -28.65 13.15
N ILE A 869 -3.98 -29.85 12.76
CA ILE A 869 -2.75 -30.47 13.26
C ILE A 869 -1.52 -29.71 12.74
N LEU A 870 -1.48 -29.37 11.44
CA LEU A 870 -0.41 -28.57 10.84
C LEU A 870 -0.33 -27.16 11.46
N ASN A 871 -1.47 -26.51 11.70
CA ASN A 871 -1.53 -25.19 12.35
C ASN A 871 -1.08 -25.24 13.81
N LYS A 872 -1.43 -26.30 14.56
CA LYS A 872 -0.98 -26.48 15.94
C LYS A 872 0.51 -26.77 16.04
N VAL A 873 1.05 -27.66 15.19
CA VAL A 873 2.50 -27.93 15.12
C VAL A 873 3.27 -26.67 14.74
N THR A 874 2.78 -25.90 13.77
CA THR A 874 3.42 -24.64 13.35
C THR A 874 3.31 -23.55 14.43
N GLY A 875 2.20 -23.48 15.15
CA GLY A 875 1.99 -22.59 16.28
C GLY A 875 2.90 -22.90 17.47
N ASP A 876 3.01 -24.18 17.85
CA ASP A 876 3.85 -24.64 18.97
C ASP A 876 5.34 -24.49 18.65
N VAL A 877 5.74 -24.68 17.38
CA VAL A 877 7.11 -24.42 16.91
C VAL A 877 7.44 -22.92 16.93
N LYS A 878 6.50 -22.05 16.56
CA LYS A 878 6.67 -20.58 16.64
C LYS A 878 6.71 -20.06 18.08
N ALA A 879 6.06 -20.74 19.02
CA ALA A 879 6.08 -20.39 20.43
C ALA A 879 7.36 -20.85 21.18
N ALA A 880 8.20 -21.69 20.55
CA ALA A 880 9.44 -22.16 21.13
C ALA A 880 10.51 -21.04 21.11
N LYS A 881 11.08 -20.73 22.28
CA LYS A 881 12.01 -19.61 22.47
C LYS A 881 13.40 -19.83 21.86
N ASP A 882 13.73 -21.05 21.45
CA ASP A 882 14.98 -21.39 20.78
C ASP A 882 14.88 -22.63 19.86
N PRO A 883 15.87 -22.85 18.98
CA PRO A 883 15.87 -23.96 18.01
C PRO A 883 15.91 -25.37 18.63
N SER A 884 16.46 -25.54 19.82
CA SER A 884 16.51 -26.84 20.52
C SER A 884 15.17 -27.20 21.16
N ALA A 885 14.43 -26.20 21.65
CA ALA A 885 13.05 -26.33 22.11
C ALA A 885 12.10 -26.62 20.94
N ALA A 886 12.30 -25.97 19.79
CA ALA A 886 11.56 -26.27 18.56
C ALA A 886 11.80 -27.72 18.08
N LEU A 887 13.05 -28.20 18.15
CA LEU A 887 13.42 -29.60 17.86
C LEU A 887 12.82 -30.60 18.87
N ALA A 888 12.67 -30.23 20.14
CA ALA A 888 12.03 -31.06 21.15
C ALA A 888 10.50 -31.16 20.96
N VAL A 889 9.84 -30.06 20.53
CA VAL A 889 8.42 -30.03 20.15
C VAL A 889 8.19 -30.90 18.91
N ILE A 890 9.04 -30.78 17.88
CA ILE A 890 9.00 -31.63 16.69
C ILE A 890 9.28 -33.10 17.07
N GLY A 891 10.25 -33.35 17.94
CA GLY A 891 10.55 -34.68 18.48
C GLY A 891 9.41 -35.30 19.29
N HIS A 892 8.64 -34.50 20.02
CA HIS A 892 7.45 -34.94 20.76
C HIS A 892 6.33 -35.40 19.82
N TYR A 893 6.05 -34.65 18.74
CA TYR A 893 5.05 -35.03 17.73
C TYR A 893 5.52 -36.22 16.86
N ILE A 894 6.82 -36.33 16.56
CA ILE A 894 7.42 -37.51 15.90
C ILE A 894 7.35 -38.75 16.80
N TRP A 895 7.58 -38.60 18.10
CA TRP A 895 7.47 -39.67 19.11
C TRP A 895 6.01 -40.13 19.32
N LEU A 896 5.05 -39.20 19.27
CA LEU A 896 3.60 -39.47 19.35
C LEU A 896 3.06 -40.32 18.18
N LEU A 897 3.54 -40.06 16.95
CA LEU A 897 3.16 -40.84 15.77
C LEU A 897 3.90 -42.18 15.67
N GLY A 898 5.12 -42.27 16.21
CA GLY A 898 6.00 -43.44 16.08
C GLY A 898 5.73 -44.62 17.02
N LYS A 899 4.88 -44.48 18.06
CA LYS A 899 4.54 -45.60 18.97
C LYS A 899 3.21 -46.30 18.69
N ASN A 900 2.28 -45.66 17.97
CA ASN A 900 0.90 -46.13 17.80
C ASN A 900 0.56 -46.59 16.37
N ILE A 901 1.53 -46.54 15.46
CA ILE A 901 1.39 -46.98 14.06
C ILE A 901 2.53 -47.95 13.76
N SER A 902 2.17 -49.21 13.51
CA SER A 902 3.12 -50.27 13.25
C SER A 902 3.47 -50.42 11.77
N LEU A 903 4.62 -51.06 11.50
CA LEU A 903 5.01 -51.44 10.14
C LEU A 903 3.96 -52.34 9.47
N LYS A 904 3.23 -53.18 10.23
CA LYS A 904 2.18 -54.04 9.68
C LYS A 904 0.97 -53.23 9.23
N GLU A 905 0.55 -52.23 10.00
CA GLU A 905 -0.50 -51.29 9.61
C GLU A 905 -0.08 -50.50 8.36
N VAL A 906 1.19 -50.07 8.28
CA VAL A 906 1.75 -49.44 7.08
C VAL A 906 1.72 -50.39 5.87
N ILE A 907 1.95 -51.70 6.05
CA ILE A 907 1.84 -52.69 4.97
C ILE A 907 0.39 -52.84 4.48
N VAL A 908 -0.60 -52.73 5.36
CA VAL A 908 -2.03 -52.70 4.95
C VAL A 908 -2.30 -51.47 4.09
N ILE A 909 -1.77 -50.31 4.48
CA ILE A 909 -1.86 -49.09 3.67
C ILE A 909 -1.14 -49.22 2.34
N LEU A 910 0.05 -49.81 2.29
CA LEU A 910 0.79 -50.02 1.04
C LEU A 910 0.01 -50.85 0.01
N LYS A 911 -0.87 -51.75 0.48
CA LYS A 911 -1.75 -52.55 -0.39
C LYS A 911 -3.00 -51.78 -0.83
N GLN A 912 -3.37 -50.71 -0.13
CA GLN A 912 -4.53 -49.86 -0.40
C GLN A 912 -4.19 -48.37 -0.17
N PRO A 913 -3.23 -47.82 -0.94
CA PRO A 913 -2.62 -46.52 -0.67
C PRO A 913 -3.60 -45.35 -0.74
N GLN A 914 -4.70 -45.49 -1.50
CA GLN A 914 -5.78 -44.52 -1.58
C GLN A 914 -6.45 -44.21 -0.23
N ASN A 915 -6.31 -45.10 0.76
CA ASN A 915 -6.93 -44.95 2.08
C ASN A 915 -6.03 -44.25 3.12
N LEU A 916 -4.78 -43.91 2.79
CA LEU A 916 -3.76 -43.38 3.72
C LEU A 916 -4.27 -42.18 4.53
N PHE A 917 -4.77 -41.14 3.88
CA PHE A 917 -5.16 -39.90 4.55
C PHE A 917 -6.46 -40.04 5.35
N ARG A 918 -7.41 -40.83 4.84
CA ARG A 918 -8.64 -41.16 5.56
C ARG A 918 -8.36 -41.96 6.83
N TRP A 919 -7.41 -42.89 6.79
CA TRP A 919 -6.97 -43.67 7.94
C TRP A 919 -6.23 -42.83 8.99
N LEU A 920 -5.30 -41.95 8.58
CA LEU A 920 -4.63 -41.01 9.50
C LEU A 920 -5.62 -40.09 10.22
N GLY A 921 -6.66 -39.62 9.52
CA GLY A 921 -7.74 -38.83 10.12
C GLY A 921 -8.53 -39.58 11.20
N VAL A 922 -8.73 -40.89 11.03
CA VAL A 922 -9.39 -41.72 12.05
C VAL A 922 -8.52 -41.88 13.31
N HIS A 923 -7.20 -42.09 13.17
CA HIS A 923 -6.30 -42.18 14.33
C HIS A 923 -6.28 -40.90 15.16
N ALA A 924 -6.21 -39.73 14.52
CA ALA A 924 -6.22 -38.44 15.21
C ALA A 924 -7.53 -38.21 15.98
N MET A 925 -8.67 -38.56 15.37
CA MET A 925 -9.99 -38.45 15.98
C MET A 925 -10.13 -39.33 17.22
N VAL A 926 -9.72 -40.60 17.13
CA VAL A 926 -9.81 -41.54 18.24
C VAL A 926 -8.87 -41.13 19.37
N TYR A 927 -7.64 -40.74 19.04
CA TYR A 927 -6.64 -40.34 20.04
C TYR A 927 -7.13 -39.18 20.91
N LYS A 928 -7.69 -38.13 20.29
CA LYS A 928 -8.22 -36.95 21.00
C LYS A 928 -9.29 -37.28 22.04
N GLU A 929 -10.08 -38.33 21.77
CA GLU A 929 -11.13 -38.74 22.69
C GLU A 929 -10.60 -39.57 23.86
N VAL A 930 -9.61 -40.42 23.61
CA VAL A 930 -9.11 -41.37 24.61
C VAL A 930 -7.92 -40.82 25.41
N GLU A 931 -7.22 -39.80 24.94
CA GLU A 931 -6.04 -39.23 25.62
C GLU A 931 -6.35 -38.65 27.01
N HIS A 932 -7.61 -38.25 27.25
CA HIS A 932 -8.06 -37.68 28.51
C HIS A 932 -8.65 -38.71 29.49
N MET A 933 -8.73 -39.98 29.10
CA MET A 933 -9.24 -41.06 29.96
C MET A 933 -8.15 -41.53 30.93
N THR A 934 -8.50 -41.62 32.22
CA THR A 934 -7.53 -41.99 33.28
C THR A 934 -7.65 -43.45 33.72
N ASP A 935 -8.74 -44.14 33.40
CA ASP A 935 -8.88 -45.59 33.58
C ASP A 935 -8.28 -46.31 32.36
N PRO A 936 -7.20 -47.10 32.53
CA PRO A 936 -6.55 -47.81 31.44
C PRO A 936 -7.47 -48.80 30.72
N GLU A 937 -8.40 -49.45 31.43
CA GLU A 937 -9.30 -50.44 30.85
C GLU A 937 -10.41 -49.75 30.03
N GLU A 938 -10.92 -48.62 30.52
CA GLU A 938 -11.83 -47.74 29.75
C GLU A 938 -11.15 -47.22 28.48
N GLN A 939 -9.94 -46.68 28.65
CA GLN A 939 -9.17 -46.08 27.57
C GLN A 939 -8.93 -47.11 26.46
N ASN A 940 -8.56 -48.34 26.83
CA ASN A 940 -8.29 -49.40 25.87
C ASN A 940 -9.60 -49.86 25.18
N ALA A 941 -10.63 -50.21 25.96
CA ALA A 941 -11.87 -50.72 25.41
C ALA A 941 -12.58 -49.71 24.49
N VAL A 942 -12.66 -48.45 24.91
CA VAL A 942 -13.29 -47.38 24.12
C VAL A 942 -12.47 -47.09 22.86
N ARG A 943 -11.13 -47.08 22.94
CA ARG A 943 -10.26 -46.88 21.77
C ARG A 943 -10.55 -47.91 20.68
N HIS A 944 -10.55 -49.20 21.01
CA HIS A 944 -10.70 -50.28 20.03
C HIS A 944 -12.10 -50.30 19.41
N VAL A 945 -13.16 -50.18 20.22
CA VAL A 945 -14.54 -50.16 19.71
C VAL A 945 -14.81 -48.94 18.83
N TYR A 946 -14.40 -47.75 19.29
CA TYR A 946 -14.63 -46.51 18.55
C TYR A 946 -13.83 -46.48 17.25
N TRP A 947 -12.55 -46.86 17.30
CA TRP A 947 -11.68 -46.92 16.14
C TRP A 947 -12.20 -47.88 15.06
N GLN A 948 -12.58 -49.10 15.43
CA GLN A 948 -13.12 -50.07 14.47
C GLN A 948 -14.47 -49.64 13.89
N CYS A 949 -15.34 -49.01 14.70
CA CYS A 949 -16.62 -48.51 14.23
C CYS A 949 -16.43 -47.44 13.13
N VAL A 950 -15.56 -46.45 13.39
CA VAL A 950 -15.28 -45.37 12.43
C VAL A 950 -14.52 -45.91 11.21
N LEU A 951 -13.55 -46.81 11.38
CA LEU A 951 -12.85 -47.42 10.24
C LEU A 951 -13.81 -48.15 9.30
N LYS A 952 -14.75 -48.94 9.83
CA LYS A 952 -15.71 -49.68 9.00
C LYS A 952 -16.67 -48.73 8.29
N LYS A 953 -17.22 -47.72 8.98
CA LYS A 953 -18.09 -46.71 8.37
C LYS A 953 -17.38 -45.92 7.26
N ARG A 954 -16.12 -45.52 7.50
CA ARG A 954 -15.39 -44.60 6.63
C ARG A 954 -14.66 -45.28 5.48
N LEU A 955 -14.10 -46.46 5.73
CA LEU A 955 -13.16 -47.15 4.83
C LEU A 955 -13.64 -48.54 4.41
N GLY A 956 -14.78 -48.98 4.92
CA GLY A 956 -15.37 -50.27 4.61
C GLY A 956 -14.85 -51.41 5.48
N GLU A 957 -15.68 -52.42 5.64
CA GLU A 957 -15.46 -53.54 6.57
C GLU A 957 -14.17 -54.32 6.30
N LYS A 958 -13.84 -54.55 5.03
CA LYS A 958 -12.64 -55.30 4.67
C LYS A 958 -11.38 -54.57 5.15
N PHE A 959 -11.30 -53.27 4.93
CA PHE A 959 -10.15 -52.47 5.33
C PHE A 959 -10.04 -52.37 6.86
N ALA A 960 -11.17 -52.17 7.55
CA ALA A 960 -11.22 -52.12 9.01
C ALA A 960 -10.73 -53.44 9.65
N LYS A 961 -11.14 -54.60 9.10
CA LYS A 961 -10.64 -55.92 9.53
C LYS A 961 -9.16 -56.12 9.25
N ASP A 962 -8.70 -55.76 8.05
CA ASP A 962 -7.28 -55.89 7.67
C ASP A 962 -6.40 -55.02 8.59
N MET A 963 -6.86 -53.79 8.91
CA MET A 963 -6.16 -52.85 9.77
C MET A 963 -6.19 -53.27 11.24
N GLY A 964 -7.33 -53.74 11.75
CA GLY A 964 -7.45 -54.28 13.10
C GLY A 964 -6.54 -55.47 13.32
N THR A 965 -6.53 -56.42 12.37
CA THR A 965 -5.62 -57.58 12.42
C THR A 965 -4.16 -57.12 12.46
N ALA A 966 -3.78 -56.15 11.62
CA ALA A 966 -2.41 -55.63 11.59
C ALA A 966 -2.00 -54.91 12.88
N HIS A 967 -2.94 -54.23 13.54
CA HIS A 967 -2.75 -53.54 14.81
C HIS A 967 -2.48 -54.54 15.95
N GLU A 968 -3.35 -55.55 16.10
CA GLU A 968 -3.19 -56.61 17.12
C GLU A 968 -1.90 -57.43 16.91
N GLU A 969 -1.58 -57.73 15.65
CA GLU A 969 -0.40 -58.51 15.30
C GLU A 969 0.95 -57.81 15.52
N ALA A 970 0.95 -56.48 15.65
CA ALA A 970 2.16 -55.68 15.73
C ALA A 970 2.49 -55.20 17.13
N LEU A 971 1.50 -55.11 18.01
CA LEU A 971 1.63 -54.65 19.39
C LEU A 971 1.00 -55.68 20.35
N PRO A 972 1.55 -56.92 20.44
CA PRO A 972 0.92 -57.95 21.25
C PRO A 972 0.98 -57.59 22.75
N GLY A 973 -0.19 -57.42 23.37
CA GLY A 973 -0.37 -57.35 24.81
C GLY A 973 -0.33 -58.74 25.46
N THR A 974 -0.73 -58.83 26.74
CA THR A 974 -0.89 -60.13 27.42
C THR A 974 -2.01 -60.95 26.75
N ASP A 975 -2.05 -62.28 26.93
CA ASP A 975 -3.12 -63.13 26.39
C ASP A 975 -4.54 -62.66 26.81
N ALA A 976 -4.66 -62.04 27.99
CA ALA A 976 -5.90 -61.47 28.46
C ALA A 976 -6.25 -60.14 27.74
N ASP A 977 -5.23 -59.33 27.45
CA ASP A 977 -5.34 -58.03 26.77
C ASP A 977 -5.75 -58.23 25.30
N ASN A 978 -5.04 -59.11 24.59
CA ASN A 978 -5.35 -59.44 23.20
C ASN A 978 -6.77 -60.02 23.05
N ARG A 979 -7.25 -60.81 24.04
CA ARG A 979 -8.62 -61.33 24.05
C ARG A 979 -9.66 -60.23 24.25
N ALA A 980 -9.37 -59.23 25.08
CA ALA A 980 -10.23 -58.08 25.28
C ALA A 980 -10.26 -57.20 24.01
N ASP A 981 -9.11 -56.94 23.40
CA ASP A 981 -8.97 -56.12 22.18
C ASP A 981 -9.62 -56.77 20.97
N GLU A 982 -9.44 -58.08 20.75
CA GLU A 982 -10.13 -58.81 19.70
C GLU A 982 -11.66 -58.74 19.85
N LYS A 983 -12.16 -58.84 21.08
CA LYS A 983 -13.60 -58.75 21.35
C LYS A 983 -14.11 -57.33 21.14
N ASN A 984 -13.39 -56.32 21.60
CA ASN A 984 -13.73 -54.91 21.43
C ASN A 984 -13.68 -54.48 19.96
N ASN A 985 -12.69 -54.94 19.20
CA ASN A 985 -12.62 -54.72 17.75
C ASN A 985 -13.86 -55.31 17.04
N ARG A 986 -14.29 -56.51 17.44
CA ARG A 986 -15.51 -57.13 16.90
C ARG A 986 -16.76 -56.34 17.26
N ILE A 987 -16.86 -55.90 18.52
CA ILE A 987 -17.96 -55.04 18.98
C ILE A 987 -18.00 -53.75 18.16
N GLY A 988 -16.85 -53.12 17.87
CA GLY A 988 -16.78 -51.92 17.03
C GLY A 988 -17.27 -52.17 15.60
N LEU A 989 -16.90 -53.31 15.00
CA LEU A 989 -17.38 -53.70 13.67
C LEU A 989 -18.89 -53.97 13.62
N GLU A 990 -19.46 -54.57 14.66
CA GLU A 990 -20.90 -54.80 14.78
C GLU A 990 -21.66 -53.50 15.12
N LEU A 991 -21.05 -52.63 15.92
CA LEU A 991 -21.60 -51.33 16.25
C LEU A 991 -21.77 -50.47 15.00
N ALA A 992 -20.79 -50.48 14.09
CA ALA A 992 -20.87 -49.77 12.82
C ALA A 992 -22.07 -50.20 11.95
N ASP A 993 -22.61 -51.41 12.11
CA ASP A 993 -23.82 -51.83 11.37
C ASP A 993 -25.11 -51.33 12.03
N ARG A 994 -25.07 -51.03 13.33
CA ARG A 994 -26.24 -50.65 14.13
C ARG A 994 -26.46 -49.15 14.22
N VAL A 995 -25.39 -48.35 14.12
CA VAL A 995 -25.47 -46.88 14.19
C VAL A 995 -25.64 -46.26 12.81
N ASP A 996 -26.32 -45.12 12.72
CA ASP A 996 -26.63 -44.49 11.44
C ASP A 996 -25.45 -43.68 10.88
N SER A 997 -24.64 -43.05 11.75
CA SER A 997 -23.52 -42.18 11.34
C SER A 997 -22.20 -42.47 12.09
N GLU A 998 -21.10 -41.88 11.60
CA GLU A 998 -19.79 -41.96 12.28
C GLU A 998 -19.78 -41.25 13.65
N ALA A 999 -20.54 -40.17 13.80
CA ALA A 999 -20.63 -39.43 15.06
C ALA A 999 -21.31 -40.24 16.18
N ASP A 1000 -22.22 -41.15 15.79
CA ASP A 1000 -22.92 -42.03 16.71
C ASP A 1000 -22.02 -43.14 17.27
N CYS A 1001 -20.92 -43.49 16.57
CA CYS A 1001 -19.97 -44.51 17.02
C CYS A 1001 -19.41 -44.18 18.41
N LEU A 1002 -19.00 -42.92 18.66
CA LEU A 1002 -18.43 -42.54 19.96
C LEU A 1002 -19.47 -42.55 21.08
N THR A 1003 -20.63 -41.96 20.80
CA THR A 1003 -21.72 -41.81 21.77
C THR A 1003 -22.19 -43.17 22.26
N GLU A 1004 -22.41 -44.11 21.33
CA GLU A 1004 -22.87 -45.45 21.69
C GLU A 1004 -21.74 -46.29 22.31
N THR A 1005 -20.48 -46.10 21.90
CA THR A 1005 -19.33 -46.75 22.57
C THR A 1005 -19.24 -46.35 24.05
N LYS A 1006 -19.40 -45.05 24.37
CA LYS A 1006 -19.41 -44.57 25.76
C LYS A 1006 -20.62 -45.10 26.55
N ARG A 1007 -21.79 -45.27 25.93
CA ARG A 1007 -22.96 -45.91 26.56
C ARG A 1007 -22.69 -47.38 26.87
N MET A 1008 -22.09 -48.11 25.92
CA MET A 1008 -21.73 -49.52 26.10
C MET A 1008 -20.69 -49.72 27.20
N TRP A 1009 -19.71 -48.81 27.31
CA TRP A 1009 -18.79 -48.80 28.45
C TRP A 1009 -19.52 -48.64 29.78
N ALA A 1010 -20.37 -47.62 29.92
CA ALA A 1010 -21.12 -47.36 31.14
C ALA A 1010 -22.10 -48.50 31.52
N ALA A 1011 -22.55 -49.29 30.55
CA ALA A 1011 -23.41 -50.45 30.75
C ALA A 1011 -22.63 -51.75 31.06
N GLY A 1012 -21.30 -51.72 31.08
CA GLY A 1012 -20.45 -52.90 31.28
C GLY A 1012 -20.49 -53.89 30.11
N GLU A 1013 -20.78 -53.41 28.90
CA GLU A 1013 -20.93 -54.23 27.70
C GLU A 1013 -19.61 -54.42 26.93
N LEU A 1014 -18.56 -53.65 27.25
CA LEU A 1014 -17.23 -53.76 26.64
C LEU A 1014 -16.34 -54.73 27.41
N ALA A 1015 -15.41 -55.35 26.70
CA ALA A 1015 -14.47 -56.29 27.28
C ALA A 1015 -13.31 -55.55 27.95
N ILE A 1016 -12.94 -55.95 29.17
CA ILE A 1016 -11.74 -55.44 29.84
C ILE A 1016 -10.76 -56.58 30.07
N ARG A 1017 -9.47 -56.26 30.14
CA ARG A 1017 -8.43 -57.28 30.32
C ARG A 1017 -8.64 -58.16 31.57
N PRO A 1018 -9.06 -57.62 32.75
CA PRO A 1018 -9.34 -58.44 33.94
C PRO A 1018 -10.39 -59.55 33.75
N ASP A 1019 -11.33 -59.41 32.80
CA ASP A 1019 -12.34 -60.45 32.52
C ASP A 1019 -11.72 -61.75 31.97
N TYR A 1020 -10.48 -61.66 31.46
CA TYR A 1020 -9.79 -62.71 30.73
C TYR A 1020 -8.51 -63.19 31.44
N GLU A 1021 -8.22 -62.68 32.63
CA GLU A 1021 -7.14 -63.17 33.49
C GLU A 1021 -7.62 -64.41 34.25
N SER A 1022 -7.07 -65.59 33.92
CA SER A 1022 -7.24 -66.78 34.78
C SER A 1022 -6.28 -66.69 35.97
N ASP A 1023 -6.80 -66.91 37.19
CA ASP A 1023 -6.13 -67.01 38.50
C ASP A 1023 -4.58 -67.11 38.44
N PRO A 1024 -3.84 -66.14 39.01
CA PRO A 1024 -2.45 -65.89 38.66
C PRO A 1024 -1.50 -66.80 39.44
N THR A 1025 -0.93 -67.78 38.74
CA THR A 1025 0.39 -68.34 39.08
C THR A 1025 1.34 -68.19 37.92
#